data_AF-A0A7L2LDH6-F1
#
_entry.id   AF-A0A7L2LDH6-F1
#
_cell.length_a   1.000
_cell.length_b   1.000
_cell.length_c   1.000
_cell.angle_alpha   90.00
_cell.angle_beta   90.00
_cell.angle_gamma   90.00
#
_symmetry.space_group_name_H-M   'P 1'
#
loop_
_entity.id
_entity.type
_entity.pdbx_description
1 polymer ?
#
loop_
_entity_poly.entity_id
_entity_poly.type
_entity_poly.pdbx_seq_one_letter_code
_entity_poly.pdbx_strand_id
1 'polypeptide(L)'
;VQYEQAREDRRAKLNATYKYMFEVLGAIAGLDVTTVEEMILDVPTFDPFDSFFAKGGRKSLKIFYQEGDARGAECGRIIPGVEKGSRILQFYVEKTPDKIKGLCLYFVRYKNDTPINEKTIHEEISFGVLDASDGLLPGVKDVLEKAFLPAILETSNWGNLGQSKEDTKTKQHFVETIKKYISFLGGAAASIEGTVELKKIDYIDFSELQTFDKITAAADNSDTVHQLEEVLMIWYRQIEHVLIESKQLRREAKDSGPLMELENWKYMSAKLNFIIEQIKGQNCKAVINVLKVAHSKILKTWQELDGRITDAANESKDNVKYLSRLEKACQPLYTTDVVLMTQGIPNLIKSVQMIYRVSKYYNTSERITSLLIKVTNQMVTSCKAYITDAGLNRLWDQETPIVIGKINECICLLKEYQKSFHETRQQTSEHLGQKALEVSEMYIFGKSEAFCRRLEKIMEMIAIEQNFNALTQCPVEGIDLMAVKFKNIYHIFQKKPYDTLDPTVTEFDVDFMKFMSEVERLETQLQNFMRTCFRKILSSQNSLQLLQRFQNLNMPCLQEETARTIGCILQHYTAELEATKKIYQSQKDDPPLARNMPPIAGKILWVRQLFRRINGPISYFHKHSDILASPEGKAVVQSYNKLAYVLVEFEVVYHDAWMKEISQLQYPLQSTIFVRHPTTEKFLVNFDSHILEIVRETKCMIKLGLEVPEQAVKLAIIENKLKSNKLQLEGLVQAYEDLRKGTPNIFVNLLTPKIEKVEGVLRQGLTMLTWASVTLETFFQEADQVLHIFRQLLRRVTVISDVRIGLILKEISRTSLVSLPVDSPIKIEDLLADNEDYTKECAEVLNIKSMRIEDAVQDLIDLFERHYGLPPPKPSEPQAKRIAFESKAKEKEKPPTDGSQSDDSKSSNKEEEFKKNCKDLLAYFTRRLLISLQKATRLSLDRIRRRMGVPTKSEHMTPFLKAEIHLDAPDLVIVPSLDDIQHAINRMIHLTLEVSRGVAQWGQRHLQRSILKSEPGTHQAASVGFGSQGKKARKGEKGADDKVVRKLKNFYSGVAENEAIAKIIVLLSSAGNSLKEGVSEVLQVFDKYKVLWTEDKDTIFQEFFATDPSLSEIREEIVHYDTFEQEMKNLKPVIPFGPIELHTAPLKKALTIEAYSWKMVLCRYLNEEYKKKLLDVVSFISDHINKLSRPLADLDDVRLAMEALAAIQERRADIDISMGPIE
;
A
#
# COMPACT_ATOMS: atom_id res chain seq x y z
N VAL A 1 -47.17 7.23 102.89
CA VAL A 1 -48.34 6.39 102.55
C VAL A 1 -49.01 6.79 101.24
N GLN A 2 -49.79 7.88 101.13
CA GLN A 2 -50.47 8.23 99.85
C GLN A 2 -49.51 8.44 98.67
N TYR A 3 -48.39 9.14 98.87
CA TYR A 3 -47.38 9.35 97.82
C TYR A 3 -46.56 8.11 97.49
N GLU A 4 -46.36 7.20 98.45
CA GLU A 4 -45.70 5.90 98.22
C GLU A 4 -46.60 4.96 97.41
N GLN A 5 -47.90 4.95 97.71
CA GLN A 5 -48.88 4.16 96.95
C GLN A 5 -49.01 4.68 95.52
N ALA A 6 -49.05 6.00 95.32
CA ALA A 6 -49.03 6.61 93.99
C ALA A 6 -47.74 6.31 93.20
N ARG A 7 -46.60 6.10 93.87
CA ARG A 7 -45.34 5.69 93.25
C ARG A 7 -45.41 4.24 92.78
N GLU A 8 -45.92 3.33 93.60
CA GLU A 8 -46.10 1.92 93.24
C GLU A 8 -47.14 1.75 92.10
N ASP A 9 -48.22 2.55 92.09
CA ASP A 9 -49.18 2.58 90.98
C ASP A 9 -48.54 3.01 89.65
N ARG A 10 -47.59 3.97 89.69
CA ARG A 10 -46.80 4.35 88.50
C ARG A 10 -45.83 3.24 88.08
N ARG A 11 -45.20 2.55 89.03
CA ARG A 11 -44.32 1.40 88.75
C ARG A 11 -45.09 0.26 88.08
N ALA A 12 -46.33 0.01 88.48
CA ALA A 12 -47.19 -1.00 87.86
C ALA A 12 -47.57 -0.69 86.40
N LYS A 13 -47.53 0.58 85.96
CA LYS A 13 -47.82 1.00 84.58
C LYS A 13 -46.65 0.83 83.60
N LEU A 14 -45.45 0.53 84.09
CA LEU A 14 -44.26 0.41 83.26
C LEU A 14 -44.32 -0.85 82.38
N ASN A 15 -44.65 -0.65 81.11
CA ASN A 15 -44.64 -1.69 80.08
C ASN A 15 -43.38 -1.57 79.19
N ALA A 16 -43.27 -2.43 78.17
CA ALA A 16 -42.13 -2.42 77.25
C ALA A 16 -41.92 -1.08 76.50
N THR A 17 -42.97 -0.30 76.23
CA THR A 17 -42.85 1.00 75.55
C THR A 17 -42.20 2.07 76.44
N TYR A 18 -42.47 2.04 77.76
CA TYR A 18 -41.77 2.89 78.72
C TYR A 18 -40.29 2.51 78.84
N LYS A 19 -40.01 1.21 78.95
CA LYS A 19 -38.64 0.70 79.08
C LYS A 19 -37.75 1.08 77.89
N TYR A 20 -38.29 1.01 76.67
CA TYR A 20 -37.57 1.49 75.48
C TYR A 20 -37.19 2.97 75.58
N MET A 21 -38.11 3.84 76.02
CA MET A 21 -37.77 5.25 76.23
C MET A 21 -36.73 5.43 77.33
N PHE A 22 -36.77 4.62 78.39
CA PHE A 22 -35.79 4.69 79.49
C PHE A 22 -34.40 4.22 79.06
N GLU A 23 -34.31 3.20 78.21
CA GLU A 23 -33.05 2.77 77.57
C GLU A 23 -32.43 3.89 76.73
N VAL A 24 -33.24 4.59 75.93
CA VAL A 24 -32.78 5.75 75.15
C VAL A 24 -32.34 6.90 76.06
N LEU A 25 -33.11 7.20 77.10
CA LEU A 25 -32.76 8.23 78.09
C LEU A 25 -31.45 7.89 78.83
N GLY A 26 -31.27 6.62 79.22
CA GLY A 26 -30.05 6.14 79.88
C GLY A 26 -28.82 6.20 78.97
N ALA A 27 -28.96 5.77 77.72
CA ALA A 27 -27.89 5.84 76.74
C ALA A 27 -27.43 7.28 76.47
N ILE A 28 -28.35 8.24 76.45
CA ILE A 28 -28.03 9.66 76.21
C ILE A 28 -27.47 10.34 77.47
N ALA A 29 -28.03 10.06 78.65
CA ALA A 29 -27.61 10.68 79.91
C ALA A 29 -26.38 9.99 80.54
N GLY A 30 -25.93 8.85 80.01
CA GLY A 30 -24.84 8.06 80.58
C GLY A 30 -25.21 7.32 81.87
N LEU A 31 -26.50 7.01 82.05
CA LEU A 31 -27.05 6.38 83.25
C LEU A 31 -27.54 4.96 82.92
N ASP A 32 -27.48 4.06 83.90
CA ASP A 32 -28.11 2.74 83.78
C ASP A 32 -29.64 2.85 83.82
N VAL A 33 -30.32 1.91 83.16
CA VAL A 33 -31.78 1.91 83.01
C VAL A 33 -32.49 1.89 84.37
N THR A 34 -31.91 1.22 85.38
CA THR A 34 -32.52 1.14 86.71
C THR A 34 -32.48 2.48 87.45
N THR A 35 -31.39 3.24 87.31
CA THR A 35 -31.30 4.61 87.83
C THR A 35 -32.28 5.54 87.11
N VAL A 36 -32.41 5.42 85.79
CA VAL A 36 -33.37 6.23 85.00
C VAL A 36 -34.82 5.94 85.42
N GLU A 37 -35.17 4.65 85.57
CA GLU A 37 -36.50 4.23 86.03
C GLU A 37 -36.83 4.83 87.40
N GLU A 38 -35.90 4.74 88.35
CA GLU A 38 -36.07 5.31 89.69
C GLU A 38 -36.21 6.85 89.68
N MET A 39 -35.47 7.55 88.83
CA MET A 39 -35.55 9.02 88.69
C MET A 39 -36.82 9.49 87.97
N ILE A 40 -37.36 8.69 87.05
CA ILE A 40 -38.62 8.99 86.36
C ILE A 40 -39.82 8.66 87.24
N LEU A 41 -39.76 7.61 88.06
CA LEU A 41 -40.81 7.29 89.05
C LEU A 41 -41.00 8.39 90.10
N ASP A 42 -39.97 9.21 90.33
CA ASP A 42 -40.01 10.41 91.18
C ASP A 42 -40.80 11.57 90.56
N VAL A 43 -41.24 11.47 89.29
CA VAL A 43 -42.08 12.46 88.59
C VAL A 43 -43.54 12.34 89.05
N PRO A 44 -44.25 13.47 89.29
CA PRO A 44 -45.58 13.43 89.87
C PRO A 44 -46.65 12.73 89.01
N THR A 45 -46.54 12.75 87.68
CA THR A 45 -47.58 12.24 86.75
C THR A 45 -46.97 11.64 85.48
N PHE A 46 -47.55 10.53 84.99
CA PHE A 46 -47.16 9.88 83.71
C PHE A 46 -48.09 10.23 82.52
N ASP A 47 -49.10 11.08 82.73
CA ASP A 47 -50.04 11.54 81.70
C ASP A 47 -49.37 12.00 80.39
N PRO A 48 -48.20 12.68 80.40
CA PRO A 48 -47.49 13.02 79.17
C PRO A 48 -47.03 11.82 78.35
N PHE A 49 -46.55 10.76 79.01
CA PHE A 49 -46.18 9.50 78.34
C PHE A 49 -47.43 8.78 77.82
N ASP A 50 -48.47 8.66 78.66
CA ASP A 50 -49.74 8.03 78.28
C ASP A 50 -50.36 8.73 77.06
N SER A 51 -50.35 10.07 77.05
CA SER A 51 -50.84 10.89 75.94
C SER A 51 -49.96 10.79 74.69
N PHE A 52 -48.65 10.59 74.81
CA PHE A 52 -47.76 10.42 73.68
C PHE A 52 -47.93 9.05 73.01
N PHE A 53 -48.20 8.00 73.78
CA PHE A 53 -48.45 6.65 73.25
C PHE A 53 -49.87 6.49 72.64
N ALA A 54 -50.84 7.30 73.06
CA ALA A 54 -52.22 7.21 72.61
C ALA A 54 -52.45 7.63 71.14
N LYS A 55 -53.44 7.00 70.49
CA LYS A 55 -53.93 7.42 69.16
C LYS A 55 -54.56 8.81 69.23
N GLY A 56 -54.16 9.71 68.32
CA GLY A 56 -54.60 11.12 68.33
C GLY A 56 -54.01 11.95 69.48
N GLY A 57 -53.05 11.39 70.23
CA GLY A 57 -52.40 12.04 71.35
C GLY A 57 -51.29 13.02 70.95
N ARG A 58 -50.33 13.26 71.84
CA ARG A 58 -49.26 14.24 71.61
C ARG A 58 -48.25 13.76 70.57
N LYS A 59 -47.82 14.67 69.68
CA LYS A 59 -46.78 14.39 68.67
C LYS A 59 -45.37 14.44 69.24
N SER A 60 -45.16 15.09 70.38
CA SER A 60 -43.86 15.22 70.98
C SER A 60 -43.91 15.11 72.50
N LEU A 61 -42.86 14.53 73.06
CA LEU A 61 -42.60 14.44 74.49
C LEU A 61 -41.23 15.06 74.76
N LYS A 62 -41.14 15.91 75.79
CA LYS A 62 -39.90 16.59 76.18
C LYS A 62 -39.54 16.23 77.61
N ILE A 63 -38.28 15.88 77.83
CA ILE A 63 -37.73 15.44 79.11
C ILE A 63 -36.43 16.20 79.34
N PHE A 64 -36.34 16.92 80.45
CA PHE A 64 -35.16 17.71 80.81
C PHE A 64 -34.35 16.99 81.87
N TYR A 65 -33.04 16.90 81.69
CA TYR A 65 -32.08 16.35 82.65
C TYR A 65 -31.13 17.47 83.09
N GLN A 66 -31.33 18.00 84.29
CA GLN A 66 -30.55 19.11 84.82
C GLN A 66 -30.57 19.15 86.36
N GLU A 67 -29.67 19.93 86.96
CA GLU A 67 -29.65 20.18 88.40
C GLU A 67 -30.88 20.98 88.82
N GLY A 68 -31.55 20.52 89.87
CA GLY A 68 -32.61 21.26 90.54
C GLY A 68 -32.72 20.88 92.01
N ASP A 69 -33.65 21.53 92.72
CA ASP A 69 -33.83 21.30 94.14
C ASP A 69 -34.28 19.85 94.41
N ALA A 70 -33.73 19.23 95.45
CA ALA A 70 -34.12 17.90 95.87
C ALA A 70 -35.64 17.81 96.10
N ARG A 71 -36.31 16.87 95.43
CA ARG A 71 -37.76 16.66 95.59
C ARG A 71 -38.07 16.22 97.02
N GLY A 72 -39.09 16.85 97.62
CA GLY A 72 -39.58 16.50 98.96
C GLY A 72 -40.39 15.19 98.98
N ALA A 73 -41.05 14.90 100.11
CA ALA A 73 -41.81 13.66 100.34
C ALA A 73 -42.95 13.36 99.33
N GLU A 74 -43.27 14.32 98.46
CA GLU A 74 -44.25 14.23 97.37
C GLU A 74 -43.86 13.22 96.26
N CYS A 75 -42.57 12.87 96.13
CA CYS A 75 -42.10 11.87 95.16
C CYS A 75 -42.24 10.41 95.62
N GLY A 76 -42.70 10.17 96.85
CA GLY A 76 -42.95 8.83 97.38
C GLY A 76 -41.71 8.06 97.84
N ARG A 77 -40.53 8.71 97.94
CA ARG A 77 -39.34 8.18 98.64
C ARG A 77 -38.57 9.31 99.33
N ILE A 78 -37.78 8.98 100.35
CA ILE A 78 -36.81 9.91 100.97
C ILE A 78 -35.41 9.51 100.49
N ILE A 79 -34.69 10.44 99.84
CA ILE A 79 -33.32 10.20 99.38
C ILE A 79 -32.37 10.32 100.58
N PRO A 80 -31.62 9.28 100.98
CA PRO A 80 -30.75 9.32 102.15
C PRO A 80 -29.56 10.28 101.92
N GLY A 81 -29.27 11.18 102.87
CA GLY A 81 -28.06 12.03 102.87
C GLY A 81 -28.18 13.40 102.20
N VAL A 82 -29.38 13.85 101.83
CA VAL A 82 -29.61 15.11 101.09
C VAL A 82 -30.28 16.14 102.03
N GLU A 83 -29.58 17.22 102.40
CA GLU A 83 -30.14 18.32 103.21
C GLU A 83 -31.23 19.08 102.44
N LYS A 84 -32.25 19.61 103.13
CA LYS A 84 -33.30 20.44 102.51
C LYS A 84 -32.67 21.62 101.76
N GLY A 85 -32.81 21.66 100.44
CA GLY A 85 -32.27 22.73 99.58
C GLY A 85 -30.97 22.37 98.85
N SER A 86 -30.47 21.15 98.96
CA SER A 86 -29.34 20.69 98.13
C SER A 86 -29.79 20.37 96.70
N ARG A 87 -28.95 20.72 95.72
CA ARG A 87 -29.21 20.55 94.29
C ARG A 87 -28.73 19.18 93.82
N ILE A 88 -29.60 18.46 93.12
CA ILE A 88 -29.30 17.15 92.55
C ILE A 88 -29.79 17.09 91.10
N LEU A 89 -29.13 16.26 90.28
CA LEU A 89 -29.55 15.98 88.90
C LEU A 89 -30.88 15.20 88.91
N GLN A 90 -31.87 15.66 88.13
CA GLN A 90 -33.19 15.02 88.07
C GLN A 90 -33.81 15.13 86.67
N PHE A 91 -34.73 14.22 86.35
CA PHE A 91 -35.57 14.28 85.15
C PHE A 91 -36.85 15.08 85.38
N TYR A 92 -37.12 16.06 84.53
CA TYR A 92 -38.38 16.81 84.46
C TYR A 92 -39.12 16.46 83.18
N VAL A 93 -40.34 15.96 83.29
CA VAL A 93 -41.18 15.59 82.13
C VAL A 93 -42.12 16.75 81.84
N GLU A 94 -42.01 17.33 80.64
CA GLU A 94 -42.78 18.45 80.07
C GLU A 94 -42.82 19.79 80.82
N LYS A 95 -42.78 19.81 82.16
CA LYS A 95 -42.67 21.05 82.93
C LYS A 95 -41.31 21.68 82.62
N THR A 96 -41.34 22.71 81.79
CA THR A 96 -40.17 23.53 81.48
C THR A 96 -39.68 24.19 82.76
N PRO A 97 -38.46 23.92 83.23
CA PRO A 97 -37.87 24.70 84.31
C PRO A 97 -37.68 26.15 83.85
N ASP A 98 -37.74 27.13 84.77
CA ASP A 98 -37.61 28.56 84.45
C ASP A 98 -36.31 28.90 83.71
N LYS A 99 -35.27 28.06 83.88
CA LYS A 99 -34.02 28.10 83.10
C LYS A 99 -33.60 26.68 82.73
N ILE A 100 -33.37 26.45 81.44
CA ILE A 100 -32.80 25.20 80.93
C ILE A 100 -31.29 25.31 81.02
N LYS A 101 -30.65 24.42 81.80
CA LYS A 101 -29.20 24.43 82.07
C LYS A 101 -28.53 23.05 81.90
N GLY A 102 -29.23 22.12 81.24
CA GLY A 102 -28.74 20.78 81.01
C GLY A 102 -29.31 20.20 79.73
N LEU A 103 -29.51 18.88 79.69
CA LEU A 103 -29.94 18.18 78.48
C LEU A 103 -31.47 18.27 78.33
N CYS A 104 -31.93 18.67 77.15
CA CYS A 104 -33.33 18.55 76.75
C CYS A 104 -33.45 17.39 75.75
N LEU A 105 -33.97 16.27 76.22
CA LEU A 105 -34.25 15.09 75.43
C LEU A 105 -35.67 15.17 74.92
N TYR A 106 -35.85 15.05 73.60
CA TYR A 106 -37.18 15.11 73.00
C TYR A 106 -37.42 13.90 72.12
N PHE A 107 -38.67 13.44 72.14
CA PHE A 107 -39.18 12.35 71.31
C PHE A 107 -40.28 12.93 70.44
N VAL A 108 -40.28 12.62 69.15
CA VAL A 108 -41.19 13.14 68.14
C VAL A 108 -41.73 11.98 67.33
N ARG A 109 -43.03 12.01 67.09
CA ARG A 109 -43.74 11.01 66.32
C ARG A 109 -44.16 11.57 64.95
N TYR A 110 -43.96 10.78 63.90
CA TYR A 110 -44.28 11.19 62.53
C TYR A 110 -45.78 11.09 62.17
N LYS A 111 -46.49 10.10 62.74
CA LYS A 111 -47.90 9.79 62.45
C LYS A 111 -48.68 9.66 63.75
N ASN A 112 -49.87 10.25 63.84
CA ASN A 112 -50.71 10.19 65.06
C ASN A 112 -51.92 9.25 64.94
N ASP A 113 -52.04 8.54 63.82
CA ASP A 113 -53.27 7.83 63.44
C ASP A 113 -53.39 6.44 64.09
N THR A 114 -52.27 5.90 64.59
CA THR A 114 -52.15 4.62 65.31
C THR A 114 -51.75 4.89 66.77
N PRO A 115 -51.95 3.97 67.72
CA PRO A 115 -51.25 4.01 69.02
C PRO A 115 -49.81 3.46 68.88
N ILE A 116 -48.89 3.90 69.73
CA ILE A 116 -47.51 3.40 69.76
C ILE A 116 -47.47 2.10 70.56
N ASN A 117 -46.98 1.03 69.93
CA ASN A 117 -46.81 -0.28 70.55
C ASN A 117 -45.33 -0.69 70.50
N GLU A 118 -44.96 -1.73 71.26
CA GLU A 118 -43.59 -2.26 71.34
C GLU A 118 -42.95 -2.56 69.97
N LYS A 119 -43.76 -2.97 68.98
CA LYS A 119 -43.30 -3.27 67.62
C LYS A 119 -43.19 -2.05 66.71
N THR A 120 -43.87 -0.94 67.00
CA THR A 120 -43.89 0.25 66.13
C THR A 120 -43.07 1.41 66.69
N ILE A 121 -42.65 1.33 67.95
CA ILE A 121 -41.96 2.39 68.67
C ILE A 121 -40.62 2.80 68.03
N HIS A 122 -39.88 1.86 67.44
CA HIS A 122 -38.57 2.10 66.83
C HIS A 122 -38.67 2.68 65.41
N GLU A 123 -39.81 2.51 64.72
CA GLU A 123 -40.02 3.05 63.37
C GLU A 123 -40.74 4.40 63.37
N GLU A 124 -41.63 4.63 64.34
CA GLU A 124 -42.51 5.80 64.35
C GLU A 124 -42.01 6.97 65.20
N ILE A 125 -41.02 6.74 66.08
CA ILE A 125 -40.46 7.74 66.99
C ILE A 125 -39.03 8.08 66.59
N SER A 126 -38.79 9.37 66.42
CA SER A 126 -37.44 9.93 66.39
C SER A 126 -37.16 10.67 67.67
N PHE A 127 -35.94 10.56 68.16
CA PHE A 127 -35.49 11.25 69.35
C PHE A 127 -34.28 12.12 69.03
N GLY A 128 -34.09 13.15 69.83
CA GLY A 128 -32.95 14.03 69.71
C GLY A 128 -32.60 14.66 71.04
N VAL A 129 -31.40 15.22 71.08
CA VAL A 129 -30.83 15.86 72.27
C VAL A 129 -30.51 17.29 71.90
N LEU A 130 -31.01 18.19 72.72
CA LEU A 130 -30.60 19.58 72.72
C LEU A 130 -29.81 19.82 74.00
N ASP A 131 -28.49 19.92 73.85
CA ASP A 131 -27.60 20.27 74.95
C ASP A 131 -27.66 21.78 75.18
N ALA A 132 -28.20 22.21 76.31
CA ALA A 132 -28.29 23.60 76.70
C ALA A 132 -27.41 23.90 77.94
N SER A 133 -26.39 23.09 78.19
CA SER A 133 -25.44 23.29 79.29
C SER A 133 -24.72 24.64 79.18
N ASP A 134 -24.30 25.00 77.96
CA ASP A 134 -23.70 26.31 77.64
C ASP A 134 -24.75 27.37 77.25
N GLY A 135 -26.04 27.03 77.30
CA GLY A 135 -27.17 27.89 76.95
C GLY A 135 -27.99 27.40 75.76
N LEU A 136 -29.24 27.88 75.67
CA LEU A 136 -30.20 27.41 74.66
C LEU A 136 -29.79 27.75 73.22
N LEU A 137 -29.21 28.92 73.00
CA LEU A 137 -28.81 29.38 71.65
C LEU A 137 -27.58 28.64 71.11
N PRO A 138 -26.48 28.47 71.89
CA PRO A 138 -25.38 27.58 71.51
C PRO A 138 -25.87 26.16 71.22
N GLY A 139 -26.75 25.61 72.04
CA GLY A 139 -27.34 24.28 71.83
C GLY A 139 -28.08 24.15 70.49
N VAL A 140 -28.95 25.11 70.16
CA VAL A 140 -29.70 25.10 68.88
C VAL A 140 -28.77 25.28 67.69
N LYS A 141 -27.78 26.16 67.81
CA LYS A 141 -26.75 26.37 66.79
C LYS A 141 -25.98 25.07 66.53
N ASP A 142 -25.52 24.41 67.59
CA ASP A 142 -24.75 23.17 67.51
C ASP A 142 -25.54 22.03 66.87
N VAL A 143 -26.83 21.89 67.20
CA VAL A 143 -27.71 20.90 66.56
C VAL A 143 -27.85 21.19 65.06
N LEU A 144 -28.03 22.47 64.66
CA LEU A 144 -28.13 22.86 63.26
C LEU A 144 -26.79 22.68 62.51
N GLU A 145 -25.67 23.02 63.14
CA GLU A 145 -24.33 23.03 62.54
C GLU A 145 -23.70 21.63 62.48
N LYS A 146 -23.82 20.83 63.55
CA LYS A 146 -23.17 19.52 63.67
C LYS A 146 -24.03 18.36 63.18
N ALA A 147 -25.35 18.45 63.28
CA ALA A 147 -26.26 17.37 62.86
C ALA A 147 -26.99 17.67 61.55
N PHE A 148 -27.75 18.77 61.49
CA PHE A 148 -28.60 19.03 60.32
C PHE A 148 -27.83 19.50 59.08
N LEU A 149 -26.82 20.37 59.21
CA LEU A 149 -26.07 20.87 58.06
C LEU A 149 -25.33 19.75 57.32
N PRO A 150 -24.57 18.84 57.97
CA PRO A 150 -23.96 17.69 57.30
C PRO A 150 -25.00 16.76 56.67
N ALA A 151 -26.11 16.47 57.36
CA ALA A 151 -27.18 15.63 56.82
C ALA A 151 -27.79 16.22 55.54
N ILE A 152 -28.02 17.54 55.50
CA ILE A 152 -28.54 18.24 54.33
C ILE A 152 -27.53 18.22 53.17
N LEU A 153 -26.23 18.34 53.46
CA LEU A 153 -25.16 18.29 52.46
C LEU A 153 -24.99 16.89 51.86
N GLU A 154 -25.14 15.83 52.68
CA GLU A 154 -25.04 14.43 52.23
C GLU A 154 -26.33 13.91 51.56
N THR A 155 -27.45 14.62 51.71
CA THR A 155 -28.71 14.23 51.08
C THR A 155 -28.61 14.34 49.56
N SER A 156 -28.51 13.20 48.88
CA SER A 156 -28.47 13.13 47.42
C SER A 156 -29.86 13.26 46.78
N ASN A 157 -30.89 12.74 47.44
CA ASN A 157 -32.27 12.73 46.93
C ASN A 157 -33.11 13.89 47.51
N TRP A 158 -33.18 14.99 46.78
CA TRP A 158 -34.04 16.16 47.10
C TRP A 158 -35.45 16.06 46.49
N GLY A 159 -35.88 14.87 46.06
CA GLY A 159 -37.15 14.68 45.37
C GLY A 159 -37.20 15.45 44.04
N ASN A 160 -38.19 16.35 43.90
CA ASN A 160 -38.43 17.11 42.67
C ASN A 160 -37.33 18.14 42.34
N LEU A 161 -36.48 18.50 43.30
CA LEU A 161 -35.45 19.54 43.16
C LEU A 161 -34.12 18.98 42.61
N GLY A 162 -34.09 18.04 41.68
CA GLY A 162 -32.83 17.39 41.26
C GLY A 162 -32.63 17.21 39.76
N GLN A 163 -33.51 17.76 38.92
CA GLN A 163 -33.59 17.39 37.50
C GLN A 163 -33.03 18.47 36.57
N SER A 164 -32.92 19.72 37.02
CA SER A 164 -32.46 20.87 36.22
C SER A 164 -31.21 21.57 36.80
N LYS A 165 -30.49 22.33 35.96
CA LYS A 165 -29.41 23.24 36.39
C LYS A 165 -29.90 24.39 37.30
N GLU A 166 -31.18 24.75 37.23
CA GLU A 166 -31.79 25.74 38.13
C GLU A 166 -32.03 25.13 39.52
N ASP A 167 -32.43 23.86 39.59
CA ASP A 167 -32.68 23.18 40.86
C ASP A 167 -31.40 23.08 41.70
N THR A 168 -30.25 22.85 41.03
CA THR A 168 -28.94 22.88 41.69
C THR A 168 -28.59 24.25 42.27
N LYS A 169 -28.98 25.36 41.61
CA LYS A 169 -28.82 26.71 42.16
C LYS A 169 -29.74 26.93 43.36
N THR A 170 -30.98 26.44 43.32
CA THR A 170 -31.93 26.54 44.44
C THR A 170 -31.46 25.76 45.66
N LYS A 171 -30.89 24.56 45.49
CA LYS A 171 -30.27 23.79 46.59
C LYS A 171 -29.15 24.58 47.26
N GLN A 172 -28.24 25.13 46.46
CA GLN A 172 -27.12 25.92 46.97
C GLN A 172 -27.59 27.15 47.73
N HIS A 173 -28.59 27.85 47.19
CA HIS A 173 -29.18 29.01 47.86
C HIS A 173 -29.79 28.64 49.23
N PHE A 174 -30.47 27.51 49.34
CA PHE A 174 -31.01 27.03 50.61
C PHE A 174 -29.91 26.69 51.62
N VAL A 175 -28.86 25.98 51.20
CA VAL A 175 -27.70 25.65 52.04
C VAL A 175 -26.98 26.92 52.53
N GLU A 176 -26.77 27.90 51.65
CA GLU A 176 -26.20 29.20 52.02
C GLU A 176 -27.08 29.95 53.03
N THR A 177 -28.41 29.86 52.88
CA THR A 177 -29.36 30.47 53.81
C THR A 177 -29.27 29.84 55.20
N ILE A 178 -29.15 28.51 55.29
CA ILE A 178 -28.92 27.81 56.56
C ILE A 178 -27.59 28.22 57.19
N LYS A 179 -26.51 28.29 56.42
CA LYS A 179 -25.20 28.73 56.91
C LYS A 179 -25.24 30.17 57.44
N LYS A 180 -25.94 31.08 56.74
CA LYS A 180 -26.19 32.45 57.20
C LYS A 180 -26.97 32.47 58.52
N TYR A 181 -27.98 31.61 58.66
CA TYR A 181 -28.75 31.50 59.90
C TYR A 181 -27.94 30.95 61.07
N ILE A 182 -27.08 29.95 60.85
CA ILE A 182 -26.14 29.43 61.86
C ILE A 182 -25.16 30.53 62.29
N SER A 183 -24.62 31.30 61.35
CA SER A 183 -23.77 32.47 61.65
C SER A 183 -24.52 33.52 62.47
N PHE A 184 -25.78 33.80 62.12
CA PHE A 184 -26.63 34.72 62.89
C PHE A 184 -26.88 34.22 64.32
N LEU A 185 -27.19 32.93 64.51
CA LEU A 185 -27.34 32.33 65.83
C LEU A 185 -26.03 32.39 66.63
N GLY A 186 -24.89 32.15 65.98
CA GLY A 186 -23.57 32.32 66.58
C GLY A 186 -23.31 33.77 67.02
N GLY A 187 -23.64 34.75 66.18
CA GLY A 187 -23.55 36.17 66.51
C GLY A 187 -24.49 36.59 67.64
N ALA A 188 -25.72 36.05 67.67
CA ALA A 188 -26.68 36.29 68.74
C ALA A 188 -26.25 35.65 70.07
N ALA A 189 -25.71 34.43 70.03
CA ALA A 189 -25.14 33.75 71.20
C ALA A 189 -23.94 34.53 71.75
N ALA A 190 -23.00 34.91 70.89
CA ALA A 190 -21.87 35.75 71.27
C ALA A 190 -22.34 37.10 71.83
N SER A 191 -23.41 37.69 71.28
CA SER A 191 -24.02 38.93 71.81
C SER A 191 -24.60 38.81 73.21
N ILE A 192 -24.98 37.59 73.61
CA ILE A 192 -25.50 37.31 74.94
C ILE A 192 -24.35 36.90 75.88
N GLU A 193 -23.37 36.11 75.44
CA GLU A 193 -22.16 35.79 76.20
C GLU A 193 -21.29 37.03 76.48
N GLY A 194 -21.25 37.97 75.54
CA GLY A 194 -20.56 39.25 75.67
C GLY A 194 -21.24 40.26 76.59
N THR A 195 -22.38 39.89 77.21
CA THR A 195 -23.00 40.70 78.25
C THR A 195 -22.11 40.71 79.49
N VAL A 196 -21.63 41.89 79.85
CA VAL A 196 -20.76 42.04 81.01
C VAL A 196 -21.67 42.08 82.23
N GLU A 197 -21.73 40.98 82.98
CA GLU A 197 -22.26 41.03 84.34
C GLU A 197 -21.29 41.80 85.24
N LEU A 198 -21.76 42.88 85.87
CA LEU A 198 -21.03 43.55 86.94
C LEU A 198 -20.61 42.51 87.99
N LYS A 199 -19.35 42.56 88.43
CA LYS A 199 -18.78 41.59 89.37
C LYS A 199 -19.71 41.40 90.57
N LYS A 200 -20.14 40.15 90.82
CA LYS A 200 -20.90 39.76 92.02
C LYS A 200 -19.97 39.83 93.22
N ILE A 201 -20.48 40.40 94.31
CA ILE A 201 -19.68 40.72 95.49
C ILE A 201 -20.27 39.93 96.64
N ASP A 202 -19.57 38.86 97.00
CA ASP A 202 -20.08 37.86 97.94
C ASP A 202 -19.88 38.25 99.42
N TYR A 203 -19.13 39.33 99.70
CA TYR A 203 -18.81 39.79 101.06
C TYR A 203 -19.75 40.88 101.60
N ILE A 204 -20.73 41.37 100.82
CA ILE A 204 -21.74 42.36 101.25
C ILE A 204 -23.13 41.80 100.96
N ASP A 205 -23.99 41.72 101.97
CA ASP A 205 -25.40 41.35 101.77
C ASP A 205 -26.23 42.59 101.40
N PHE A 206 -26.43 42.78 100.08
CA PHE A 206 -27.22 43.89 99.52
C PHE A 206 -28.70 43.86 99.93
N SER A 207 -29.18 42.76 100.51
CA SER A 207 -30.54 42.62 101.05
C SER A 207 -30.77 43.53 102.27
N GLU A 208 -29.71 43.86 103.01
CA GLU A 208 -29.78 44.70 104.21
C GLU A 208 -29.78 46.20 103.91
N LEU A 209 -29.44 46.62 102.69
CA LEU A 209 -29.25 48.03 102.29
C LEU A 209 -30.44 48.64 101.55
N GLN A 210 -31.66 48.11 101.76
CA GLN A 210 -32.85 48.50 100.98
C GLN A 210 -33.76 49.53 101.66
N THR A 211 -33.73 49.61 103.00
CA THR A 211 -34.56 50.53 103.81
C THR A 211 -33.79 51.79 104.22
N PHE A 212 -34.47 52.94 104.26
CA PHE A 212 -33.87 54.25 104.55
C PHE A 212 -33.06 54.27 105.87
N ASP A 213 -33.58 53.66 106.94
CA ASP A 213 -32.92 53.61 108.25
C ASP A 213 -31.62 52.77 108.26
N LYS A 214 -31.54 51.77 107.38
CA LYS A 214 -30.33 50.94 107.24
C LYS A 214 -29.29 51.60 106.32
N ILE A 215 -29.75 52.42 105.37
CA ILE A 215 -28.89 53.20 104.48
C ILE A 215 -28.15 54.31 105.26
N THR A 216 -28.83 54.98 106.20
CA THR A 216 -28.20 55.96 107.10
C THR A 216 -27.23 55.29 108.08
N ALA A 217 -27.61 54.16 108.69
CA ALA A 217 -26.71 53.40 109.57
C ALA A 217 -25.44 52.89 108.86
N ALA A 218 -25.57 52.46 107.60
CA ALA A 218 -24.43 52.04 106.77
C ALA A 218 -23.58 53.22 106.27
N ALA A 219 -24.15 54.42 106.17
CA ALA A 219 -23.44 55.65 105.79
C ALA A 219 -22.61 56.24 106.94
N ASP A 220 -23.05 56.04 108.19
CA ASP A 220 -22.32 56.48 109.38
C ASP A 220 -21.11 55.58 109.71
N ASN A 221 -21.08 54.35 109.18
CA ASN A 221 -19.98 53.40 109.36
C ASN A 221 -18.90 53.57 108.27
N SER A 222 -17.72 54.05 108.68
CA SER A 222 -16.59 54.33 107.80
C SER A 222 -16.07 53.11 107.05
N ASP A 223 -16.10 51.92 107.65
CA ASP A 223 -15.57 50.69 107.03
C ASP A 223 -16.50 50.18 105.93
N THR A 224 -17.81 50.24 106.15
CA THR A 224 -18.81 49.86 105.13
C THR A 224 -18.84 50.85 103.97
N VAL A 225 -18.69 52.15 104.24
CA VAL A 225 -18.54 53.17 103.18
C VAL A 225 -17.30 52.90 102.34
N HIS A 226 -16.15 52.58 102.95
CA HIS A 226 -14.93 52.28 102.20
C HIS A 226 -15.06 51.02 101.34
N GLN A 227 -15.68 49.96 101.86
CA GLN A 227 -15.97 48.74 101.08
C GLN A 227 -16.92 49.02 99.90
N LEU A 228 -17.95 49.85 100.09
CA LEU A 228 -18.87 50.27 99.04
C LEU A 228 -18.21 51.18 98.00
N GLU A 229 -17.24 52.00 98.39
CA GLU A 229 -16.38 52.77 97.49
C GLU A 229 -15.52 51.86 96.61
N GLU A 230 -14.90 50.82 97.19
CA GLU A 230 -14.14 49.82 96.43
C GLU A 230 -15.02 49.05 95.44
N VAL A 231 -16.22 48.63 95.87
CA VAL A 231 -17.24 48.00 95.02
C VAL A 231 -17.57 48.89 93.82
N LEU A 232 -17.90 50.16 94.07
CA LEU A 232 -18.26 51.11 93.03
C LEU A 232 -17.08 51.36 92.08
N MET A 233 -15.84 51.37 92.59
CA MET A 233 -14.63 51.51 91.77
C MET A 233 -14.32 50.28 90.92
N ILE A 234 -14.62 49.07 91.39
CA ILE A 234 -14.51 47.84 90.59
C ILE A 234 -15.49 47.92 89.41
N TRP A 235 -16.76 48.27 89.67
CA TRP A 235 -17.75 48.46 88.61
C TRP A 235 -17.37 49.60 87.67
N TYR A 236 -16.84 50.71 88.20
CA TYR A 236 -16.34 51.85 87.41
C TYR A 236 -15.26 51.39 86.42
N ARG A 237 -14.23 50.67 86.89
CA ARG A 237 -13.13 50.19 86.02
C ARG A 237 -13.62 49.21 84.96
N GLN A 238 -14.57 48.34 85.30
CA GLN A 238 -15.16 47.40 84.35
C GLN A 238 -15.92 48.12 83.24
N ILE A 239 -16.77 49.07 83.60
CA ILE A 239 -17.56 49.86 82.66
C ILE A 239 -16.65 50.76 81.80
N GLU A 240 -15.64 51.38 82.41
CA GLU A 240 -14.67 52.22 81.70
C GLU A 240 -13.86 51.40 80.69
N HIS A 241 -13.45 50.17 81.03
CA HIS A 241 -12.82 49.25 80.10
C HIS A 241 -13.71 48.95 78.88
N VAL A 242 -15.00 48.68 79.10
CA VAL A 242 -15.97 48.45 78.01
C VAL A 242 -16.15 49.69 77.14
N LEU A 243 -16.18 50.89 77.73
CA LEU A 243 -16.26 52.14 76.98
C LEU A 243 -14.99 52.41 76.15
N ILE A 244 -13.80 52.08 76.66
CA ILE A 244 -12.54 52.19 75.91
C ILE A 244 -12.53 51.21 74.74
N GLU A 245 -12.92 49.96 74.98
CA GLU A 245 -13.08 48.92 73.96
C GLU A 245 -14.06 49.36 72.86
N SER A 246 -15.17 50.04 73.23
CA SER A 246 -16.17 50.55 72.28
C SER A 246 -15.66 51.68 71.37
N LYS A 247 -14.68 52.47 71.84
CA LYS A 247 -14.13 53.63 71.14
C LYS A 247 -12.88 53.31 70.32
N GLN A 248 -12.25 52.14 70.54
CA GLN A 248 -11.10 51.74 69.74
C GLN A 248 -11.50 51.48 68.28
N LEU A 249 -10.75 52.08 67.36
CA LEU A 249 -10.82 51.77 65.93
C LEU A 249 -10.48 50.29 65.72
N ARG A 250 -11.48 49.52 65.27
CA ARG A 250 -11.32 48.08 65.02
C ARG A 250 -10.38 47.82 63.85
N ARG A 251 -9.47 46.85 64.01
CA ARG A 251 -8.80 46.20 62.87
C ARG A 251 -9.77 45.21 62.24
N GLU A 252 -10.55 45.68 61.28
CA GLU A 252 -11.54 44.84 60.59
C GLU A 252 -10.86 43.91 59.56
N ALA A 253 -11.43 42.73 59.35
CA ALA A 253 -10.96 41.80 58.33
C ALA A 253 -11.11 42.40 56.92
N LYS A 254 -10.15 42.09 56.03
CA LYS A 254 -10.08 42.63 54.65
C LYS A 254 -11.33 42.37 53.79
N ASP A 255 -12.14 41.37 54.16
CA ASP A 255 -13.36 40.94 53.45
C ASP A 255 -14.63 41.15 54.27
N SER A 256 -14.60 42.09 55.22
CA SER A 256 -15.80 42.46 55.97
C SER A 256 -16.84 43.14 55.08
N GLY A 257 -18.05 42.60 55.06
CA GLY A 257 -19.19 43.16 54.34
C GLY A 257 -20.00 44.18 55.18
N PRO A 258 -20.90 44.96 54.55
CA PRO A 258 -21.67 46.00 55.24
C PRO A 258 -22.65 45.46 56.30
N LEU A 259 -23.10 44.20 56.20
CA LEU A 259 -24.01 43.60 57.19
C LEU A 259 -23.29 43.25 58.50
N MET A 260 -22.00 42.91 58.43
CA MET A 260 -21.17 42.71 59.63
C MET A 260 -21.07 43.99 60.47
N GLU A 261 -21.07 45.16 59.83
CA GLU A 261 -21.09 46.43 60.56
C GLU A 261 -22.41 46.66 61.31
N LEU A 262 -23.53 46.30 60.71
CA LEU A 262 -24.84 46.35 61.37
C LEU A 262 -24.90 45.38 62.56
N GLU A 263 -24.46 44.13 62.39
CA GLU A 263 -24.42 43.13 63.46
C GLU A 263 -23.56 43.59 64.63
N ASN A 264 -22.41 44.18 64.32
CA ASN A 264 -21.52 44.77 65.31
C ASN A 264 -22.19 45.90 66.11
N TRP A 265 -22.93 46.80 65.47
CA TRP A 265 -23.68 47.85 66.18
C TRP A 265 -24.84 47.28 67.00
N LYS A 266 -25.51 46.22 66.51
CA LYS A 266 -26.54 45.48 67.28
C LYS A 266 -25.94 44.87 68.55
N TYR A 267 -24.78 44.22 68.44
CA TYR A 267 -24.00 43.67 69.56
C TYR A 267 -23.64 44.76 70.59
N MET A 268 -23.05 45.86 70.13
CA MET A 268 -22.66 46.97 71.01
C MET A 268 -23.86 47.61 71.72
N SER A 269 -24.98 47.76 71.02
CA SER A 269 -26.21 48.28 71.61
C SER A 269 -26.77 47.33 72.68
N ALA A 270 -26.74 46.02 72.45
CA ALA A 270 -27.13 45.03 73.45
C ALA A 270 -26.22 45.08 74.69
N LYS A 271 -24.89 45.10 74.50
CA LYS A 271 -23.89 45.17 75.59
C LYS A 271 -24.07 46.42 76.46
N LEU A 272 -24.22 47.59 75.86
CA LEU A 272 -24.38 48.86 76.60
C LEU A 272 -25.75 48.97 77.28
N ASN A 273 -26.83 48.52 76.64
CA ASN A 273 -28.16 48.51 77.26
C ASN A 273 -28.20 47.57 78.48
N PHE A 274 -27.55 46.41 78.40
CA PHE A 274 -27.45 45.48 79.52
C PHE A 274 -26.72 46.11 80.73
N ILE A 275 -25.60 46.79 80.49
CA ILE A 275 -24.89 47.50 81.57
C ILE A 275 -25.77 48.61 82.17
N ILE A 276 -26.53 49.35 81.34
CA ILE A 276 -27.48 50.37 81.82
C ILE A 276 -28.59 49.73 82.68
N GLU A 277 -29.11 48.56 82.31
CA GLU A 277 -30.10 47.82 83.11
C GLU A 277 -29.50 47.41 84.47
N GLN A 278 -28.23 46.99 84.50
CA GLN A 278 -27.53 46.63 85.74
C GLN A 278 -27.25 47.85 86.63
N ILE A 279 -26.82 48.99 86.07
CA ILE A 279 -26.66 50.26 86.82
C ILE A 279 -28.01 50.71 87.41
N LYS A 280 -29.11 50.52 86.67
CA LYS A 280 -30.47 50.80 87.13
C LYS A 280 -31.03 49.73 88.07
N GLY A 281 -30.31 48.63 88.27
CA GLY A 281 -30.65 47.53 89.15
C GLY A 281 -30.67 47.95 90.62
N GLN A 282 -31.35 47.16 91.45
CA GLN A 282 -31.59 47.48 92.86
C GLN A 282 -30.28 47.54 93.66
N ASN A 283 -29.32 46.67 93.37
CA ASN A 283 -28.04 46.58 94.09
C ASN A 283 -27.17 47.81 93.86
N CYS A 284 -26.96 48.23 92.60
CA CYS A 284 -26.20 49.45 92.29
C CYS A 284 -26.87 50.70 92.84
N LYS A 285 -28.21 50.79 92.80
CA LYS A 285 -28.96 51.90 93.42
C LYS A 285 -28.75 51.97 94.92
N ALA A 286 -28.76 50.83 95.62
CA ALA A 286 -28.52 50.77 97.06
C ALA A 286 -27.11 51.32 97.40
N VAL A 287 -26.07 50.85 96.70
CA VAL A 287 -24.69 51.35 96.88
C VAL A 287 -24.58 52.86 96.62
N ILE A 288 -25.16 53.34 95.52
CA ILE A 288 -25.14 54.77 95.17
C ILE A 288 -25.88 55.62 96.21
N ASN A 289 -26.99 55.12 96.77
CA ASN A 289 -27.77 55.85 97.77
C ASN A 289 -27.04 55.95 99.12
N VAL A 290 -26.39 54.88 99.59
CA VAL A 290 -25.55 54.92 100.81
C VAL A 290 -24.40 55.90 100.64
N LEU A 291 -23.67 55.82 99.53
CA LEU A 291 -22.54 56.72 99.25
C LEU A 291 -22.98 58.19 99.09
N LYS A 292 -24.23 58.45 98.67
CA LYS A 292 -24.81 59.80 98.59
C LYS A 292 -25.06 60.40 99.96
N VAL A 293 -25.56 59.60 100.89
CA VAL A 293 -25.78 60.00 102.29
C VAL A 293 -24.43 60.22 103.00
N ALA A 294 -23.42 59.39 102.70
CA ALA A 294 -22.06 59.50 103.23
C ALA A 294 -21.20 60.62 102.58
N HIS A 295 -21.74 61.38 101.61
CA HIS A 295 -21.03 62.44 100.89
C HIS A 295 -19.68 62.02 100.25
N SER A 296 -19.60 60.82 99.69
CA SER A 296 -18.38 60.32 99.03
C SER A 296 -17.96 61.15 97.80
N LYS A 297 -16.65 61.32 97.61
CA LYS A 297 -16.07 62.02 96.44
C LYS A 297 -16.18 61.19 95.14
N ILE A 298 -16.34 59.88 95.22
CA ILE A 298 -16.40 58.94 94.07
C ILE A 298 -17.71 59.06 93.28
N LEU A 299 -18.75 59.67 93.88
CA LEU A 299 -20.03 59.85 93.19
C LEU A 299 -19.96 60.78 91.99
N LYS A 300 -19.06 61.78 92.01
CA LYS A 300 -18.88 62.69 90.87
C LYS A 300 -18.32 61.94 89.65
N THR A 301 -17.29 61.13 89.85
CA THR A 301 -16.70 60.32 88.76
C THR A 301 -17.66 59.24 88.27
N TRP A 302 -18.50 58.68 89.15
CA TRP A 302 -19.56 57.75 88.75
C TRP A 302 -20.66 58.42 87.89
N GLN A 303 -21.12 59.62 88.27
CA GLN A 303 -22.11 60.37 87.48
C GLN A 303 -21.58 60.72 86.08
N GLU A 304 -20.30 61.09 85.96
CA GLU A 304 -19.65 61.30 84.67
C GLU A 304 -19.58 60.01 83.83
N LEU A 305 -19.30 58.87 84.46
CA LEU A 305 -19.30 57.56 83.79
C LEU A 305 -20.71 57.14 83.32
N ASP A 306 -21.73 57.33 84.15
CA ASP A 306 -23.15 57.04 83.83
C ASP A 306 -23.66 57.92 82.68
N GLY A 307 -23.24 59.19 82.65
CA GLY A 307 -23.47 60.07 81.50
C GLY A 307 -22.80 59.54 80.22
N ARG A 308 -21.49 59.23 80.29
CA ARG A 308 -20.73 58.68 79.15
C ARG A 308 -21.32 57.38 78.61
N ILE A 309 -21.81 56.49 79.49
CA ILE A 309 -22.40 55.22 79.06
C ILE A 309 -23.78 55.40 78.43
N THR A 310 -24.58 56.32 78.96
CA THR A 310 -25.90 56.66 78.41
C THR A 310 -25.78 57.28 77.03
N ASP A 311 -24.80 58.16 76.82
CA ASP A 311 -24.50 58.76 75.52
C ASP A 311 -24.05 57.70 74.50
N ALA A 312 -23.13 56.80 74.89
CA ALA A 312 -22.67 55.72 74.03
C ALA A 312 -23.80 54.74 73.67
N ALA A 313 -24.71 54.46 74.60
CA ALA A 313 -25.87 53.62 74.35
C ALA A 313 -26.86 54.29 73.37
N ASN A 314 -27.12 55.59 73.54
CA ASN A 314 -27.95 56.36 72.61
C ASN A 314 -27.35 56.40 71.20
N GLU A 315 -26.02 56.62 71.10
CA GLU A 315 -25.28 56.54 69.83
C GLU A 315 -25.46 55.16 69.17
N SER A 316 -25.19 54.08 69.90
CA SER A 316 -25.31 52.72 69.34
C SER A 316 -26.74 52.41 68.85
N LYS A 317 -27.76 52.86 69.58
CA LYS A 317 -29.18 52.65 69.23
C LYS A 317 -29.58 53.43 67.97
N ASP A 318 -29.13 54.68 67.83
CA ASP A 318 -29.38 55.49 66.63
C ASP A 318 -28.67 54.89 65.42
N ASN A 319 -27.42 54.45 65.57
CA ASN A 319 -26.64 53.80 64.51
C ASN A 319 -27.32 52.50 64.03
N VAL A 320 -27.80 51.65 64.94
CA VAL A 320 -28.59 50.45 64.59
C VAL A 320 -29.86 50.82 63.82
N LYS A 321 -30.58 51.86 64.24
CA LYS A 321 -31.82 52.30 63.56
C LYS A 321 -31.58 52.73 62.12
N TYR A 322 -30.50 53.46 61.84
CA TYR A 322 -30.19 53.90 60.48
C TYR A 322 -29.57 52.79 59.62
N LEU A 323 -28.65 51.99 60.17
CA LEU A 323 -28.03 50.87 59.44
C LEU A 323 -29.02 49.73 59.16
N SER A 324 -30.02 49.50 60.01
CA SER A 324 -31.08 48.50 59.74
C SER A 324 -31.96 48.86 58.54
N ARG A 325 -32.08 50.15 58.19
CA ARG A 325 -32.74 50.56 56.93
C ARG A 325 -31.90 50.23 55.71
N LEU A 326 -30.58 50.25 55.86
CA LEU A 326 -29.63 49.88 54.81
C LEU A 326 -29.61 48.35 54.55
N GLU A 327 -29.99 47.54 55.53
CA GLU A 327 -30.03 46.07 55.44
C GLU A 327 -30.76 45.59 54.18
N LYS A 328 -31.96 46.13 53.91
CA LYS A 328 -32.75 45.80 52.72
C LYS A 328 -32.08 46.21 51.40
N ALA A 329 -31.36 47.33 51.41
CA ALA A 329 -30.64 47.82 50.23
C ALA A 329 -29.31 47.09 49.99
N CYS A 330 -28.69 46.55 51.04
CA CYS A 330 -27.48 45.74 50.96
C CYS A 330 -27.75 44.27 50.63
N GLN A 331 -28.97 43.76 50.84
CA GLN A 331 -29.32 42.37 50.62
C GLN A 331 -29.01 41.85 49.20
N PRO A 332 -29.28 42.62 48.11
CA PRO A 332 -28.88 42.23 46.76
C PRO A 332 -27.38 41.98 46.59
N LEU A 333 -26.52 42.64 47.38
CA LEU A 333 -25.06 42.50 47.33
C LEU A 333 -24.57 41.08 47.71
N TYR A 334 -25.39 40.32 48.44
CA TYR A 334 -25.08 38.96 48.90
C TYR A 334 -25.74 37.88 48.04
N THR A 335 -26.31 38.28 46.90
CA THR A 335 -26.85 37.40 45.87
C THR A 335 -25.84 37.31 44.74
N THR A 336 -25.69 36.12 44.14
CA THR A 336 -24.75 35.87 43.04
C THR A 336 -25.22 36.47 41.70
N ASP A 337 -26.40 37.12 41.66
CA ASP A 337 -26.95 37.76 40.47
C ASP A 337 -26.46 39.22 40.35
N VAL A 338 -25.50 39.43 39.46
CA VAL A 338 -24.88 40.73 39.17
C VAL A 338 -25.85 41.71 38.52
N VAL A 339 -26.85 41.23 37.76
CA VAL A 339 -27.83 42.09 37.07
C VAL A 339 -28.81 42.67 38.10
N LEU A 340 -29.33 41.82 39.00
CA LEU A 340 -30.15 42.29 40.12
C LEU A 340 -29.37 43.22 41.05
N MET A 341 -28.08 42.96 41.26
CA MET A 341 -27.21 43.85 42.03
C MET A 341 -27.12 45.23 41.37
N THR A 342 -26.90 45.29 40.06
CA THR A 342 -26.76 46.56 39.30
C THR A 342 -28.02 47.42 39.43
N GLN A 343 -29.21 46.81 39.39
CA GLN A 343 -30.48 47.51 39.60
C GLN A 343 -30.66 48.04 41.04
N GLY A 344 -30.06 47.39 42.04
CA GLY A 344 -30.12 47.76 43.45
C GLY A 344 -29.14 48.88 43.86
N ILE A 345 -28.05 49.09 43.10
CA ILE A 345 -26.98 50.04 43.43
C ILE A 345 -27.46 51.50 43.58
N PRO A 346 -28.31 52.06 42.69
CA PRO A 346 -28.81 53.43 42.87
C PRO A 346 -29.60 53.61 44.19
N ASN A 347 -30.37 52.59 44.59
CA ASN A 347 -31.13 52.60 45.84
C ASN A 347 -30.20 52.52 47.06
N LEU A 348 -29.11 51.75 46.97
CA LEU A 348 -28.09 51.64 48.01
C LEU A 348 -27.39 52.99 48.24
N ILE A 349 -26.90 53.63 47.18
CA ILE A 349 -26.19 54.92 47.28
C ILE A 349 -27.11 56.01 47.85
N LYS A 350 -28.36 56.10 47.38
CA LYS A 350 -29.36 57.02 47.95
C LYS A 350 -29.64 56.75 49.44
N SER A 351 -29.65 55.49 49.85
CA SER A 351 -29.84 55.10 51.25
C SER A 351 -28.65 55.52 52.13
N VAL A 352 -27.40 55.30 51.67
CA VAL A 352 -26.19 55.75 52.36
C VAL A 352 -26.17 57.28 52.49
N GLN A 353 -26.54 57.99 51.43
CA GLN A 353 -26.66 59.44 51.44
C GLN A 353 -27.73 59.93 52.42
N MET A 354 -28.89 59.26 52.50
CA MET A 354 -29.91 59.56 53.49
C MET A 354 -29.37 59.39 54.93
N ILE A 355 -28.59 58.34 55.18
CA ILE A 355 -27.98 58.11 56.50
C ILE A 355 -27.00 59.23 56.84
N TYR A 356 -26.13 59.63 55.91
CA TYR A 356 -25.19 60.74 56.12
C TYR A 356 -25.93 62.07 56.42
N ARG A 357 -27.09 62.30 55.80
CA ARG A 357 -27.89 63.52 56.00
C ARG A 357 -28.67 63.54 57.31
N VAL A 358 -29.24 62.41 57.71
CA VAL A 358 -30.27 62.35 58.77
C VAL A 358 -29.74 61.77 60.09
N SER A 359 -28.70 60.93 60.06
CA SER A 359 -28.14 60.35 61.28
C SER A 359 -27.44 61.41 62.13
N LYS A 360 -27.63 61.34 63.45
CA LYS A 360 -27.01 62.28 64.39
C LYS A 360 -25.58 61.87 64.75
N TYR A 361 -25.30 60.57 64.78
CA TYR A 361 -24.03 60.02 65.24
C TYR A 361 -23.23 59.32 64.14
N TYR A 362 -23.87 58.82 63.07
CA TYR A 362 -23.22 58.11 61.96
C TYR A 362 -22.87 59.03 60.77
N ASN A 363 -23.09 60.34 60.87
CA ASN A 363 -22.91 61.32 59.78
C ASN A 363 -21.45 61.79 59.58
N THR A 364 -20.47 61.08 60.12
CA THR A 364 -19.06 61.41 59.92
C THR A 364 -18.55 60.87 58.59
N SER A 365 -17.64 61.60 57.93
CA SER A 365 -16.98 61.14 56.70
C SER A 365 -16.26 59.80 56.89
N GLU A 366 -15.58 59.58 58.03
CA GLU A 366 -14.84 58.34 58.33
C GLU A 366 -15.75 57.10 58.36
N ARG A 367 -16.88 57.16 59.06
CA ARG A 367 -17.84 56.03 59.15
C ARG A 367 -18.47 55.70 57.80
N ILE A 368 -18.88 56.71 57.04
CA ILE A 368 -19.41 56.51 55.68
C ILE A 368 -18.34 55.94 54.74
N THR A 369 -17.09 56.40 54.86
CA THR A 369 -15.97 55.85 54.07
C THR A 369 -15.77 54.37 54.38
N SER A 370 -15.72 53.99 55.66
CA SER A 370 -15.59 52.59 56.10
C SER A 370 -16.74 51.72 55.57
N LEU A 371 -17.98 52.21 55.64
CA LEU A 371 -19.15 51.51 55.13
C LEU A 371 -19.07 51.30 53.61
N LEU A 372 -18.72 52.35 52.84
CA LEU A 372 -18.58 52.26 51.38
C LEU A 372 -17.43 51.33 50.97
N ILE A 373 -16.33 51.28 51.72
CA ILE A 373 -15.26 50.29 51.51
C ILE A 373 -15.79 48.86 51.68
N LYS A 374 -16.60 48.61 52.71
CA LYS A 374 -17.22 47.29 52.93
C LYS A 374 -18.20 46.92 51.82
N VAL A 375 -18.97 47.88 51.32
CA VAL A 375 -19.82 47.70 50.14
C VAL A 375 -18.97 47.29 48.94
N THR A 376 -17.91 48.04 48.64
CA THR A 376 -17.00 47.70 47.53
C THR A 376 -16.37 46.30 47.70
N ASN A 377 -15.93 45.95 48.92
CA ASN A 377 -15.38 44.62 49.22
C ASN A 377 -16.39 43.51 48.95
N GLN A 378 -17.63 43.69 49.39
CA GLN A 378 -18.69 42.71 49.15
C GLN A 378 -19.02 42.60 47.66
N MET A 379 -19.09 43.71 46.93
CA MET A 379 -19.30 43.71 45.48
C MET A 379 -18.21 42.94 44.75
N VAL A 380 -16.93 43.18 45.07
CA VAL A 380 -15.80 42.44 44.47
C VAL A 380 -15.90 40.94 44.80
N THR A 381 -16.26 40.58 46.03
CA THR A 381 -16.42 39.18 46.45
C THR A 381 -17.55 38.50 45.68
N SER A 382 -18.69 39.16 45.51
CA SER A 382 -19.82 38.64 44.74
C SER A 382 -19.50 38.55 43.24
N CYS A 383 -18.77 39.51 42.66
CA CYS A 383 -18.29 39.43 41.28
C CYS A 383 -17.32 38.24 41.09
N LYS A 384 -16.39 38.01 42.02
CA LYS A 384 -15.51 36.82 41.99
C LYS A 384 -16.31 35.52 42.07
N ALA A 385 -17.30 35.45 42.95
CA ALA A 385 -18.20 34.29 43.06
C ALA A 385 -19.04 34.08 41.79
N TYR A 386 -19.52 35.14 41.14
CA TYR A 386 -20.28 35.05 39.90
C TYR A 386 -19.43 34.51 38.73
N ILE A 387 -18.19 35.00 38.59
CA ILE A 387 -17.27 34.53 37.55
C ILE A 387 -16.91 33.05 37.75
N THR A 388 -16.76 32.60 39.01
CA THR A 388 -16.35 31.23 39.35
C THR A 388 -17.50 30.26 39.61
N ASP A 389 -18.76 30.66 39.37
CA ASP A 389 -19.96 29.88 39.72
C ASP A 389 -19.94 29.39 41.18
N ALA A 390 -19.69 30.30 42.12
CA ALA A 390 -19.50 30.03 43.54
C ALA A 390 -18.34 29.07 43.86
N GLY A 391 -17.28 29.10 43.03
CA GLY A 391 -16.07 28.29 43.22
C GLY A 391 -16.14 26.88 42.61
N LEU A 392 -17.18 26.55 41.85
CA LEU A 392 -17.33 25.25 41.20
C LEU A 392 -16.42 25.09 39.98
N ASN A 393 -16.18 26.17 39.25
CA ASN A 393 -15.42 26.16 38.00
C ASN A 393 -14.20 27.07 38.08
N ARG A 394 -13.06 26.62 37.57
CA ARG A 394 -11.90 27.51 37.36
C ARG A 394 -12.18 28.44 36.19
N LEU A 395 -11.59 29.62 36.21
CA LEU A 395 -11.79 30.64 35.18
C LEU A 395 -11.48 30.11 33.76
N TRP A 396 -10.43 29.31 33.63
CA TRP A 396 -9.95 28.76 32.36
C TRP A 396 -10.68 27.50 31.87
N ASP A 397 -11.50 26.87 32.73
CA ASP A 397 -12.22 25.63 32.40
C ASP A 397 -13.61 25.91 31.78
N GLN A 398 -14.06 27.17 31.81
CA GLN A 398 -15.34 27.62 31.27
C GLN A 398 -15.21 28.04 29.80
N GLU A 399 -16.32 28.00 29.06
CA GLU A 399 -16.34 28.48 27.68
C GLU A 399 -16.04 29.99 27.60
N THR A 400 -15.10 30.34 26.73
CA THR A 400 -14.62 31.71 26.53
C THR A 400 -15.71 32.79 26.38
N PRO A 401 -16.77 32.62 25.55
CA PRO A 401 -17.80 33.64 25.42
C PRO A 401 -18.62 33.87 26.70
N ILE A 402 -18.83 32.82 27.51
CA ILE A 402 -19.55 32.91 28.79
C ILE A 402 -18.72 33.72 29.78
N VAL A 403 -17.41 33.45 29.87
CA VAL A 403 -16.50 34.16 30.76
C VAL A 403 -16.41 35.64 30.38
N ILE A 404 -16.25 35.96 29.09
CA ILE A 404 -16.23 37.36 28.62
C ILE A 404 -17.54 38.07 28.96
N GLY A 405 -18.70 37.41 28.78
CA GLY A 405 -20.01 37.95 29.17
C GLY A 405 -20.06 38.29 30.66
N LYS A 406 -19.73 37.33 31.52
CA LYS A 406 -19.70 37.52 32.98
C LYS A 406 -18.74 38.62 33.43
N ILE A 407 -17.55 38.71 32.80
CA ILE A 407 -16.56 39.76 33.11
C ILE A 407 -17.12 41.13 32.74
N ASN A 408 -17.70 41.28 31.55
CA ASN A 408 -18.29 42.56 31.12
C ASN A 408 -19.42 43.00 32.05
N GLU A 409 -20.29 42.08 32.47
CA GLU A 409 -21.35 42.35 33.46
C GLU A 409 -20.78 42.84 34.80
N CYS A 410 -19.71 42.21 35.31
CA CYS A 410 -19.01 42.65 36.52
C CYS A 410 -18.38 44.04 36.37
N ILE A 411 -17.73 44.33 35.24
CA ILE A 411 -17.16 45.65 34.95
C ILE A 411 -18.27 46.70 34.85
N CYS A 412 -19.39 46.38 34.20
CA CYS A 412 -20.56 47.24 34.11
C CYS A 412 -21.14 47.56 35.49
N LEU A 413 -21.32 46.57 36.37
CA LEU A 413 -21.79 46.76 37.75
C LEU A 413 -20.91 47.75 38.52
N LEU A 414 -19.58 47.56 38.47
CA LEU A 414 -18.64 48.42 39.20
C LEU A 414 -18.59 49.85 38.64
N LYS A 415 -18.70 50.00 37.31
CA LYS A 415 -18.81 51.32 36.67
C LYS A 415 -20.14 52.01 37.02
N GLU A 416 -21.24 51.27 37.08
CA GLU A 416 -22.55 51.82 37.47
C GLU A 416 -22.58 52.26 38.94
N TYR A 417 -21.83 51.58 39.81
CA TYR A 417 -21.62 52.02 41.21
C TYR A 417 -20.86 53.34 41.32
N GLN A 418 -19.76 53.49 40.58
CA GLN A 418 -19.03 54.77 40.51
C GLN A 418 -19.94 55.88 39.96
N LYS A 419 -20.62 55.60 38.84
CA LYS A 419 -21.55 56.56 38.21
C LYS A 419 -22.67 56.97 39.15
N SER A 420 -23.35 56.02 39.78
CA SER A 420 -24.43 56.29 40.75
C SER A 420 -23.94 57.12 41.94
N PHE A 421 -22.72 56.89 42.41
CA PHE A 421 -22.08 57.70 43.45
C PHE A 421 -21.85 59.14 43.00
N HIS A 422 -21.27 59.34 41.81
CA HIS A 422 -21.03 60.68 41.26
C HIS A 422 -22.34 61.45 40.97
N GLU A 423 -23.33 60.81 40.37
CA GLU A 423 -24.65 61.40 40.11
C GLU A 423 -25.33 61.85 41.41
N THR A 424 -25.29 61.00 42.43
CA THR A 424 -25.89 61.31 43.74
C THR A 424 -25.15 62.44 44.47
N ARG A 425 -23.81 62.49 44.32
CA ARG A 425 -22.97 63.58 44.84
C ARG A 425 -23.27 64.90 44.13
N GLN A 426 -23.40 64.89 42.81
CA GLN A 426 -23.73 66.06 42.00
C GLN A 426 -25.12 66.61 42.33
N GLN A 427 -26.14 65.75 42.36
CA GLN A 427 -27.52 66.12 42.75
C GLN A 427 -27.58 66.75 44.15
N THR A 428 -26.69 66.37 45.07
CA THR A 428 -26.59 67.00 46.40
C THR A 428 -26.03 68.40 46.34
N SER A 429 -25.01 68.61 45.51
CA SER A 429 -24.33 69.90 45.38
C SER A 429 -25.21 70.93 44.66
N GLU A 430 -26.07 70.49 43.74
CA GLU A 430 -26.92 71.36 42.92
C GLU A 430 -28.23 71.74 43.63
N HIS A 431 -28.84 70.83 44.41
CA HIS A 431 -30.18 71.07 44.96
C HIS A 431 -30.22 71.84 46.29
N LEU A 432 -29.15 71.90 47.08
CA LEU A 432 -29.11 72.57 48.39
C LEU A 432 -27.67 72.98 48.72
N GLY A 433 -27.44 74.20 49.22
CA GLY A 433 -26.13 74.66 49.75
C GLY A 433 -25.68 73.94 51.03
N GLN A 434 -25.87 72.62 51.10
CA GLN A 434 -25.53 71.72 52.20
C GLN A 434 -24.23 70.97 51.90
N LYS A 435 -23.50 70.57 52.95
CA LYS A 435 -22.21 69.87 52.85
C LYS A 435 -22.32 68.63 51.96
N ALA A 436 -21.58 68.65 50.85
CA ALA A 436 -21.38 67.46 50.01
C ALA A 436 -20.68 66.35 50.81
N LEU A 437 -20.81 65.11 50.33
CA LEU A 437 -20.11 63.96 50.90
C LEU A 437 -18.60 64.15 50.69
N GLU A 438 -17.87 64.57 51.74
CA GLU A 438 -16.42 64.74 51.71
C GLU A 438 -15.75 63.40 52.03
N VAL A 439 -15.64 62.54 51.02
CA VAL A 439 -15.00 61.23 51.15
C VAL A 439 -13.92 61.05 50.08
N SER A 440 -12.82 60.40 50.44
CA SER A 440 -11.75 60.06 49.51
C SER A 440 -12.14 58.84 48.65
N GLU A 441 -12.36 59.10 47.36
CA GLU A 441 -12.72 58.11 46.34
C GLU A 441 -11.64 57.03 46.17
N MET A 442 -10.37 57.38 46.40
CA MET A 442 -9.25 56.45 46.27
C MET A 442 -9.36 55.25 47.22
N TYR A 443 -9.87 55.46 48.44
CA TYR A 443 -10.07 54.38 49.40
C TYR A 443 -11.32 53.55 49.09
N ILE A 444 -12.39 54.17 48.56
CA ILE A 444 -13.64 53.46 48.24
C ILE A 444 -13.47 52.59 47.00
N PHE A 445 -12.91 53.15 45.92
CA PHE A 445 -12.91 52.51 44.60
C PHE A 445 -11.58 51.87 44.21
N GLY A 446 -10.48 52.12 44.95
CA GLY A 446 -9.16 51.60 44.58
C GLY A 446 -9.12 50.08 44.40
N LYS A 447 -9.82 49.31 45.26
CA LYS A 447 -9.91 47.85 45.15
C LYS A 447 -10.75 47.41 43.95
N SER A 448 -11.89 48.06 43.69
CA SER A 448 -12.73 47.74 42.52
C SER A 448 -12.06 48.11 41.20
N GLU A 449 -11.32 49.22 41.14
CA GLU A 449 -10.57 49.62 39.94
C GLU A 449 -9.39 48.70 39.67
N ALA A 450 -8.68 48.26 40.71
CA ALA A 450 -7.64 47.25 40.58
C ALA A 450 -8.23 45.92 40.06
N PHE A 451 -9.41 45.54 40.55
CA PHE A 451 -10.13 44.37 40.06
C PHE A 451 -10.60 44.51 38.60
N CYS A 452 -11.19 45.64 38.21
CA CYS A 452 -11.54 45.92 36.81
C CYS A 452 -10.32 45.83 35.89
N ARG A 453 -9.18 46.43 36.28
CA ARG A 453 -7.93 46.32 35.51
C ARG A 453 -7.43 44.89 35.40
N ARG A 454 -7.55 44.07 36.46
CA ARG A 454 -7.21 42.64 36.43
C ARG A 454 -8.12 41.90 35.44
N LEU A 455 -9.43 42.18 35.46
CA LEU A 455 -10.40 41.59 34.55
C LEU A 455 -10.16 41.98 33.08
N GLU A 456 -9.83 43.24 32.80
CA GLU A 456 -9.47 43.73 31.46
C GLU A 456 -8.22 43.00 30.93
N LYS A 457 -7.19 42.80 31.75
CA LYS A 457 -6.01 42.00 31.38
C LYS A 457 -6.37 40.54 31.07
N ILE A 458 -7.25 39.93 31.86
CA ILE A 458 -7.73 38.56 31.60
C ILE A 458 -8.48 38.49 30.26
N MET A 459 -9.34 39.48 29.97
CA MET A 459 -10.01 39.57 28.66
C MET A 459 -9.02 39.71 27.51
N GLU A 460 -7.96 40.51 27.68
CA GLU A 460 -6.89 40.64 26.68
C GLU A 460 -6.17 39.31 26.43
N MET A 461 -5.83 38.56 27.49
CA MET A 461 -5.23 37.22 27.35
C MET A 461 -6.15 36.25 26.61
N ILE A 462 -7.44 36.28 26.92
CA ILE A 462 -8.46 35.46 26.27
C ILE A 462 -8.58 35.83 24.78
N ALA A 463 -8.56 37.12 24.45
CA ALA A 463 -8.62 37.58 23.06
C ALA A 463 -7.37 37.11 22.27
N ILE A 464 -6.19 37.16 22.89
CA ILE A 464 -4.96 36.61 22.31
C ILE A 464 -5.09 35.09 22.12
N GLU A 465 -5.64 34.35 23.08
CA GLU A 465 -5.90 32.91 22.93
C GLU A 465 -6.80 32.61 21.73
N GLN A 466 -7.92 33.31 21.58
CA GLN A 466 -8.84 33.10 20.45
C GLN A 466 -8.15 33.36 19.11
N ASN A 467 -7.39 34.46 19.02
CA ASN A 467 -6.62 34.84 17.84
C ASN A 467 -5.58 33.76 17.48
N PHE A 468 -4.81 33.29 18.45
CA PHE A 468 -3.78 32.25 18.21
C PHE A 468 -4.36 30.84 18.03
N ASN A 469 -5.58 30.56 18.51
CA ASN A 469 -6.24 29.27 18.27
C ASN A 469 -6.55 29.08 16.78
N ALA A 470 -6.77 30.16 16.01
CA ALA A 470 -6.91 30.10 14.55
C ALA A 470 -5.69 29.49 13.85
N LEU A 471 -4.49 29.59 14.44
CA LEU A 471 -3.27 28.96 13.91
C LEU A 471 -3.35 27.43 13.93
N THR A 472 -4.08 26.83 14.87
CA THR A 472 -4.23 25.36 14.95
C THR A 472 -5.09 24.78 13.84
N GLN A 473 -5.95 25.61 13.24
CA GLN A 473 -6.85 25.21 12.15
C GLN A 473 -6.27 25.54 10.77
N CYS A 474 -5.09 26.19 10.72
CA CYS A 474 -4.49 26.67 9.48
C CYS A 474 -3.59 25.60 8.84
N PRO A 475 -3.90 25.12 7.62
CA PRO A 475 -3.17 24.03 6.96
C PRO A 475 -1.91 24.52 6.24
N VAL A 476 -1.09 25.35 6.89
CA VAL A 476 0.18 25.83 6.33
C VAL A 476 1.32 25.11 7.03
N GLU A 477 2.14 24.41 6.24
CA GLU A 477 3.28 23.65 6.73
C GLU A 477 4.23 24.53 7.56
N GLY A 478 4.48 24.15 8.81
CA GLY A 478 5.38 24.87 9.72
C GLY A 478 4.70 25.82 10.70
N ILE A 479 3.41 26.15 10.53
CA ILE A 479 2.64 26.95 11.50
C ILE A 479 2.35 26.16 12.78
N ASP A 480 2.24 24.83 12.69
CA ASP A 480 1.96 23.96 13.84
C ASP A 480 2.96 24.14 14.98
N LEU A 481 4.24 24.35 14.66
CA LEU A 481 5.27 24.60 15.67
C LEU A 481 5.01 25.88 16.46
N MET A 482 4.47 26.91 15.82
CA MET A 482 4.11 28.17 16.48
C MET A 482 2.85 28.02 17.32
N ALA A 483 1.85 27.29 16.82
CA ALA A 483 0.66 26.97 17.58
C ALA A 483 0.98 26.16 18.86
N VAL A 484 1.90 25.17 18.76
CA VAL A 484 2.39 24.41 19.92
C VAL A 484 3.16 25.29 20.91
N LYS A 485 4.03 26.19 20.41
CA LYS A 485 4.73 27.16 21.26
C LYS A 485 3.76 28.06 22.02
N PHE A 486 2.73 28.60 21.35
CA PHE A 486 1.70 29.39 22.00
C PHE A 486 0.94 28.60 23.08
N LYS A 487 0.47 27.39 22.74
CA LYS A 487 -0.21 26.50 23.69
C LYS A 487 0.64 26.23 24.93
N ASN A 488 1.94 26.04 24.77
CA ASN A 488 2.85 25.85 25.91
C ASN A 488 2.98 27.12 26.77
N ILE A 489 3.13 28.30 26.15
CA ILE A 489 3.18 29.58 26.86
C ILE A 489 1.89 29.80 27.67
N TYR A 490 0.74 29.56 27.06
CA TYR A 490 -0.57 29.71 27.69
C TYR A 490 -0.78 28.68 28.82
N HIS A 491 -0.40 27.41 28.61
CA HIS A 491 -0.50 26.35 29.63
C HIS A 491 0.38 26.60 30.87
N ILE A 492 1.58 27.17 30.66
CA ILE A 492 2.45 27.57 31.77
C ILE A 492 1.77 28.65 32.64
N PHE A 493 1.00 29.55 32.02
CA PHE A 493 0.24 30.57 32.74
C PHE A 493 -0.97 29.97 33.47
N GLN A 494 -1.74 29.09 32.83
CA GLN A 494 -2.92 28.45 33.43
C GLN A 494 -2.61 27.60 34.68
N LYS A 495 -1.40 27.02 34.74
CA LYS A 495 -0.97 26.15 35.85
C LYS A 495 -0.45 26.88 37.09
N LYS A 496 -0.47 28.21 37.10
CA LYS A 496 0.02 28.99 38.24
C LYS A 496 -0.86 28.77 39.49
N PRO A 497 -0.27 28.63 40.69
CA PRO A 497 -1.00 28.23 41.90
C PRO A 497 -1.77 29.38 42.58
N TYR A 498 -1.62 30.62 42.11
CA TYR A 498 -2.31 31.78 42.69
C TYR A 498 -3.69 32.02 42.05
N ASP A 499 -4.59 32.66 42.79
CA ASP A 499 -5.90 33.09 42.27
C ASP A 499 -5.73 34.22 41.24
N THR A 500 -6.09 33.95 39.99
CA THR A 500 -6.00 34.92 38.88
C THR A 500 -6.94 36.11 39.05
N LEU A 501 -8.03 35.96 39.81
CA LEU A 501 -9.01 37.03 40.02
C LEU A 501 -8.64 37.95 41.17
N ASP A 502 -7.61 37.64 41.95
CA ASP A 502 -7.25 38.46 43.10
C ASP A 502 -6.39 39.68 42.71
N PRO A 503 -6.88 40.93 42.93
CA PRO A 503 -6.11 42.12 42.60
C PRO A 503 -4.94 42.38 43.56
N THR A 504 -4.86 41.68 44.71
CA THR A 504 -3.78 41.90 45.68
C THR A 504 -2.49 41.16 45.32
N VAL A 505 -2.58 40.13 44.47
CA VAL A 505 -1.44 39.35 44.00
C VAL A 505 -0.73 40.09 42.88
N THR A 506 0.41 40.69 43.18
CA THR A 506 1.24 41.42 42.19
C THR A 506 2.01 40.50 41.24
N GLU A 507 2.18 39.22 41.60
CA GLU A 507 2.84 38.20 40.76
C GLU A 507 2.16 38.02 39.40
N PHE A 508 0.83 38.13 39.36
CA PHE A 508 0.06 38.07 38.10
C PHE A 508 0.53 39.15 37.13
N ASP A 509 0.75 40.38 37.59
CA ASP A 509 1.12 41.48 36.68
C ASP A 509 2.50 41.27 36.05
N VAL A 510 3.43 40.68 36.82
CA VAL A 510 4.75 40.28 36.33
C VAL A 510 4.63 39.15 35.31
N ASP A 511 3.83 38.12 35.60
CA ASP A 511 3.62 36.98 34.70
C ASP A 511 2.83 37.38 33.45
N PHE A 512 1.89 38.32 33.55
CA PHE A 512 1.17 38.90 32.42
C PHE A 512 2.11 39.67 31.49
N MET A 513 3.01 40.51 32.03
CA MET A 513 4.02 41.19 31.21
C MET A 513 4.96 40.19 30.51
N LYS A 514 5.37 39.12 31.20
CA LYS A 514 6.17 38.03 30.58
C LYS A 514 5.38 37.33 29.47
N PHE A 515 4.11 37.02 29.71
CA PHE A 515 3.22 36.43 28.71
C PHE A 515 3.12 37.33 27.47
N MET A 516 2.85 38.63 27.64
CA MET A 516 2.76 39.59 26.54
C MET A 516 4.08 39.69 25.75
N SER A 517 5.23 39.71 26.43
CA SER A 517 6.54 39.73 25.76
C SER A 517 6.81 38.45 24.96
N GLU A 518 6.43 37.28 25.48
CA GLU A 518 6.55 36.01 24.75
C GLU A 518 5.58 35.93 23.57
N VAL A 519 4.37 36.49 23.69
CA VAL A 519 3.41 36.62 22.59
C VAL A 519 3.96 37.55 21.50
N GLU A 520 4.47 38.73 21.84
CA GLU A 520 5.09 39.67 20.90
C GLU A 520 6.29 39.03 20.16
N ARG A 521 7.12 38.26 20.89
CA ARG A 521 8.19 37.46 20.29
C ARG A 521 7.64 36.45 19.29
N LEU A 522 6.55 35.77 19.61
CA LEU A 522 5.92 34.80 18.72
C LEU A 522 5.27 35.47 17.50
N GLU A 523 4.64 36.63 17.66
CA GLU A 523 4.11 37.45 16.56
C GLU A 523 5.23 37.87 15.60
N THR A 524 6.37 38.32 16.14
CA THR A 524 7.56 38.64 15.34
C THR A 524 8.09 37.41 14.60
N GLN A 525 8.08 36.22 15.25
CA GLN A 525 8.43 34.98 14.59
C GLN A 525 7.45 34.63 13.46
N LEU A 526 6.15 34.84 13.66
CA LEU A 526 5.11 34.59 12.66
C LEU A 526 5.24 35.53 11.45
N GLN A 527 5.53 36.81 11.69
CA GLN A 527 5.86 37.78 10.63
C GLN A 527 7.10 37.34 9.84
N ASN A 528 8.17 36.93 10.52
CA ASN A 528 9.38 36.43 9.87
C ASN A 528 9.15 35.12 9.09
N PHE A 529 8.27 34.26 9.61
CA PHE A 529 7.86 33.03 8.93
C PHE A 529 7.10 33.35 7.64
N MET A 530 6.15 34.29 7.68
CA MET A 530 5.46 34.80 6.50
C MET A 530 6.47 35.35 5.47
N ARG A 531 7.40 36.22 5.89
CA ARG A 531 8.48 36.74 5.01
C ARG A 531 9.30 35.62 4.37
N THR A 532 9.60 34.56 5.12
CA THR A 532 10.37 33.42 4.62
C THR A 532 9.58 32.62 3.58
N CYS A 533 8.28 32.40 3.81
CA CYS A 533 7.39 31.71 2.86
C CYS A 533 7.31 32.44 1.52
N PHE A 534 7.33 33.79 1.54
CA PHE A 534 7.26 34.63 0.35
C PHE A 534 8.62 35.06 -0.22
N ARG A 535 9.75 34.55 0.30
CA ARG A 535 11.10 34.88 -0.21
C ARG A 535 11.37 34.29 -1.60
N LYS A 536 10.76 33.15 -1.92
CA LYS A 536 10.86 32.49 -3.24
C LYS A 536 9.48 32.32 -3.85
N ILE A 537 8.97 33.37 -4.46
CA ILE A 537 7.72 33.33 -5.23
C ILE A 537 8.00 32.63 -6.56
N LEU A 538 7.50 31.41 -6.71
CA LEU A 538 7.59 30.63 -7.96
C LEU A 538 6.51 31.04 -8.97
N SER A 539 5.32 31.41 -8.47
CA SER A 539 4.21 31.89 -9.29
C SER A 539 3.33 32.84 -8.50
N SER A 540 2.90 33.94 -9.13
CA SER A 540 2.00 34.91 -8.52
C SER A 540 0.69 34.25 -8.03
N GLN A 541 0.09 33.36 -8.83
CA GLN A 541 -1.17 32.68 -8.49
C GLN A 541 -1.07 31.81 -7.24
N ASN A 542 -0.01 31.00 -7.11
CA ASN A 542 0.19 30.13 -5.95
C ASN A 542 0.49 30.96 -4.70
N SER A 543 1.27 32.04 -4.83
CA SER A 543 1.53 32.96 -3.74
C SER A 543 0.28 33.71 -3.30
N LEU A 544 -0.65 34.05 -4.21
CA LEU A 544 -1.95 34.61 -3.83
C LEU A 544 -2.82 33.63 -3.06
N GLN A 545 -2.84 32.35 -3.45
CA GLN A 545 -3.57 31.33 -2.69
C GLN A 545 -2.98 31.11 -1.28
N LEU A 546 -1.65 31.12 -1.16
CA LEU A 546 -0.99 31.06 0.14
C LEU A 546 -1.30 32.31 0.98
N LEU A 547 -1.30 33.49 0.35
CA LEU A 547 -1.63 34.74 1.01
C LEU A 547 -3.08 34.75 1.52
N GLN A 548 -4.04 34.23 0.76
CA GLN A 548 -5.43 34.08 1.22
C GLN A 548 -5.52 33.25 2.50
N ARG A 549 -4.70 32.19 2.63
CA ARG A 549 -4.67 31.38 3.86
C ARG A 549 -4.16 32.19 5.06
N PHE A 550 -3.16 33.05 4.86
CA PHE A 550 -2.69 33.96 5.91
C PHE A 550 -3.69 35.09 6.22
N GLN A 551 -4.40 35.60 5.22
CA GLN A 551 -5.44 36.62 5.43
C GLN A 551 -6.64 36.08 6.21
N ASN A 552 -7.03 34.82 5.99
CA ASN A 552 -8.11 34.18 6.75
C ASN A 552 -7.81 34.07 8.25
N LEU A 553 -6.54 34.20 8.68
CA LEU A 553 -6.18 34.22 10.09
C LEU A 553 -6.62 35.52 10.80
N ASN A 554 -6.88 36.61 10.05
CA ASN A 554 -7.30 37.92 10.57
C ASN A 554 -6.47 38.46 11.75
N MET A 555 -5.19 38.07 11.85
CA MET A 555 -4.30 38.50 12.92
C MET A 555 -3.81 39.94 12.68
N PRO A 556 -3.91 40.85 13.66
CA PRO A 556 -3.46 42.24 13.51
C PRO A 556 -1.98 42.35 13.14
N CYS A 557 -1.13 41.53 13.76
CA CYS A 557 0.31 41.50 13.51
C CYS A 557 0.68 41.12 12.07
N LEU A 558 -0.21 40.47 11.32
CA LEU A 558 0.04 40.06 9.93
C LEU A 558 -0.45 41.08 8.91
N GLN A 559 -1.22 42.11 9.28
CA GLN A 559 -1.82 43.04 8.32
C GLN A 559 -0.76 43.87 7.57
N GLU A 560 0.24 44.39 8.29
CA GLU A 560 1.35 45.14 7.68
C GLU A 560 2.19 44.27 6.73
N GLU A 561 2.50 43.04 7.16
CA GLU A 561 3.26 42.09 6.34
C GLU A 561 2.47 41.59 5.13
N THR A 562 1.15 41.45 5.27
CA THR A 562 0.24 41.14 4.17
C THR A 562 0.29 42.25 3.11
N ALA A 563 0.22 43.52 3.52
CA ALA A 563 0.32 44.65 2.60
C ALA A 563 1.68 44.68 1.87
N ARG A 564 2.79 44.48 2.60
CA ARG A 564 4.15 44.37 2.01
C ARG A 564 4.24 43.21 1.01
N THR A 565 3.72 42.05 1.38
CA THR A 565 3.74 40.84 0.55
C THR A 565 2.91 41.02 -0.73
N ILE A 566 1.75 41.67 -0.66
CA ILE A 566 0.95 42.01 -1.85
C ILE A 566 1.77 42.87 -2.83
N GLY A 567 2.52 43.85 -2.33
CA GLY A 567 3.45 44.65 -3.14
C GLY A 567 4.52 43.79 -3.83
N CYS A 568 5.16 42.86 -3.10
CA CYS A 568 6.14 41.93 -3.68
C CYS A 568 5.53 41.00 -4.74
N ILE A 569 4.32 40.47 -4.50
CA ILE A 569 3.62 39.62 -5.48
C ILE A 569 3.25 40.44 -6.72
N LEU A 570 2.85 41.71 -6.58
CA LEU A 570 2.58 42.60 -7.72
C LEU A 570 3.83 42.79 -8.58
N GLN A 571 5.01 42.99 -7.99
CA GLN A 571 6.29 43.07 -8.72
C GLN A 571 6.64 41.76 -9.44
N HIS A 572 6.37 40.60 -8.83
CA HIS A 572 6.53 39.33 -9.53
C HIS A 572 5.51 39.15 -10.67
N TYR A 573 4.28 39.61 -10.48
CA TYR A 573 3.25 39.59 -11.50
C TYR A 573 3.60 40.49 -12.69
N THR A 574 4.24 41.65 -12.48
CA THR A 574 4.73 42.46 -13.60
C THR A 574 5.81 41.74 -14.40
N ALA A 575 6.72 41.03 -13.73
CA ALA A 575 7.71 40.19 -14.40
C ALA A 575 7.06 39.03 -15.17
N GLU A 576 6.01 38.40 -14.62
CA GLU A 576 5.24 37.36 -15.31
C GLU A 576 4.46 37.89 -16.51
N LEU A 577 3.91 39.11 -16.44
CA LEU A 577 3.26 39.79 -17.56
C LEU A 577 4.25 40.03 -18.70
N GLU A 578 5.44 40.57 -18.40
CA GLU A 578 6.48 40.78 -19.42
C GLU A 578 7.02 39.46 -19.98
N ALA A 579 7.15 38.41 -19.15
CA ALA A 579 7.50 37.07 -19.63
C ALA A 579 6.42 36.48 -20.55
N THR A 580 5.14 36.64 -20.21
CA THR A 580 4.02 36.19 -21.03
C THR A 580 3.98 36.94 -22.36
N LYS A 581 4.24 38.25 -22.35
CA LYS A 581 4.38 39.06 -23.54
C LYS A 581 5.55 38.60 -24.43
N LYS A 582 6.70 38.27 -23.84
CA LYS A 582 7.84 37.68 -24.59
C LYS A 582 7.50 36.33 -25.21
N ILE A 583 6.82 35.45 -24.47
CA ILE A 583 6.33 34.16 -24.98
C ILE A 583 5.37 34.37 -26.16
N TYR A 584 4.43 35.32 -26.02
CA TYR A 584 3.52 35.66 -27.10
C TYR A 584 4.29 36.14 -28.35
N GLN A 585 5.25 37.05 -28.19
CA GLN A 585 6.02 37.58 -29.31
C GLN A 585 6.92 36.55 -30.00
N SER A 586 7.53 35.63 -29.26
CA SER A 586 8.45 34.64 -29.84
C SER A 586 7.74 33.46 -30.50
N GLN A 587 6.53 33.12 -30.04
CA GLN A 587 5.80 31.91 -30.47
C GLN A 587 4.50 32.24 -31.22
N LYS A 588 4.25 33.50 -31.59
CA LYS A 588 3.00 33.93 -32.26
C LYS A 588 2.74 33.16 -33.56
N ASP A 589 3.79 32.93 -34.34
CA ASP A 589 3.66 32.36 -35.69
C ASP A 589 3.46 30.83 -35.64
N ASP A 590 4.19 30.15 -34.74
CA ASP A 590 4.11 28.71 -34.48
C ASP A 590 4.09 28.41 -32.97
N PRO A 591 2.91 28.47 -32.32
CA PRO A 591 2.81 28.22 -30.90
C PRO A 591 2.84 26.72 -30.59
N PRO A 592 3.39 26.32 -29.43
CA PRO A 592 3.45 24.93 -29.03
C PRO A 592 2.04 24.36 -28.83
N LEU A 593 1.67 23.41 -29.69
CA LEU A 593 0.36 22.75 -29.64
C LEU A 593 0.41 21.49 -28.78
N ALA A 594 -0.69 21.21 -28.08
CA ALA A 594 -0.83 19.94 -27.36
C ALA A 594 -0.99 18.77 -28.33
N ARG A 595 -0.61 17.56 -27.89
CA ARG A 595 -0.69 16.34 -28.71
C ARG A 595 -2.11 16.13 -29.24
N ASN A 596 -2.24 15.85 -30.54
CA ASN A 596 -3.51 15.67 -31.25
C ASN A 596 -4.46 16.89 -31.22
N MET A 597 -3.93 18.09 -30.94
CA MET A 597 -4.68 19.33 -31.16
C MET A 597 -4.52 19.79 -32.60
N PRO A 598 -5.62 20.16 -33.28
CA PRO A 598 -5.54 20.77 -34.59
C PRO A 598 -4.83 22.14 -34.56
N PRO A 599 -4.30 22.59 -35.71
CA PRO A 599 -3.49 23.80 -35.79
C PRO A 599 -4.25 25.05 -35.34
N ILE A 600 -5.47 25.30 -35.84
CA ILE A 600 -6.15 26.57 -35.56
C ILE A 600 -6.76 26.57 -34.15
N ALA A 601 -7.45 25.50 -33.78
CA ALA A 601 -8.03 25.36 -32.44
C ALA A 601 -6.94 25.33 -31.34
N GLY A 602 -5.77 24.75 -31.64
CA GLY A 602 -4.62 24.73 -30.75
C GLY A 602 -4.00 26.12 -30.55
N LYS A 603 -3.86 26.90 -31.63
CA LYS A 603 -3.41 28.31 -31.59
C LYS A 603 -4.32 29.17 -30.69
N ILE A 604 -5.63 29.04 -30.84
CA ILE A 604 -6.62 29.74 -30.00
C ILE A 604 -6.51 29.29 -28.54
N LEU A 605 -6.42 27.99 -28.28
CA LEU A 605 -6.31 27.45 -26.93
C LEU A 605 -5.04 27.94 -26.21
N TRP A 606 -3.91 28.01 -26.93
CA TRP A 606 -2.65 28.54 -26.40
C TRP A 606 -2.79 30.00 -25.96
N VAL A 607 -3.39 30.85 -26.79
CA VAL A 607 -3.65 32.26 -26.44
C VAL A 607 -4.62 32.40 -25.27
N ARG A 608 -5.69 31.60 -25.22
CA ARG A 608 -6.61 31.57 -24.06
C ARG A 608 -5.92 31.12 -22.78
N GLN A 609 -4.95 30.21 -22.87
CA GLN A 609 -4.15 29.79 -21.73
C GLN A 609 -3.25 30.93 -21.22
N LEU A 610 -2.60 31.67 -22.12
CA LEU A 610 -1.83 32.87 -21.76
C LEU A 610 -2.74 33.93 -21.14
N PHE A 611 -3.94 34.14 -21.69
CA PHE A 611 -4.92 35.07 -21.14
C PHE A 611 -5.39 34.66 -19.73
N ARG A 612 -5.71 33.39 -19.50
CA ARG A 612 -6.07 32.88 -18.17
C ARG A 612 -4.95 33.06 -17.15
N ARG A 613 -3.70 32.83 -17.56
CA ARG A 613 -2.51 33.00 -16.72
C ARG A 613 -2.37 34.44 -16.22
N ILE A 614 -2.64 35.44 -17.06
CA ILE A 614 -2.56 36.85 -16.66
C ILE A 614 -3.83 37.31 -15.93
N ASN A 615 -5.00 36.75 -16.24
CA ASN A 615 -6.27 37.21 -15.68
C ASN A 615 -6.49 36.79 -14.21
N GLY A 616 -6.02 35.61 -13.82
CA GLY A 616 -6.18 35.11 -12.44
C GLY A 616 -5.68 36.09 -11.38
N PRO A 617 -4.38 36.47 -11.41
CA PRO A 617 -3.80 37.35 -10.40
C PRO A 617 -4.40 38.76 -10.37
N ILE A 618 -4.65 39.38 -11.54
CA ILE A 618 -5.21 40.75 -11.59
C ILE A 618 -6.64 40.82 -11.03
N SER A 619 -7.45 39.77 -11.24
CA SER A 619 -8.80 39.70 -10.70
C SER A 619 -8.82 39.65 -9.17
N TYR A 620 -7.82 39.03 -8.56
CA TYR A 620 -7.65 38.99 -7.11
C TYR A 620 -7.26 40.36 -6.56
N PHE A 621 -6.26 41.02 -7.17
CA PHE A 621 -5.85 42.36 -6.76
C PHE A 621 -6.99 43.37 -6.85
N HIS A 622 -7.86 43.25 -7.85
CA HIS A 622 -9.02 44.14 -8.00
C HIS A 622 -10.09 43.94 -6.90
N LYS A 623 -10.28 42.72 -6.40
CA LYS A 623 -11.29 42.41 -5.39
C LYS A 623 -10.84 42.67 -3.96
N HIS A 624 -9.54 42.51 -3.68
CA HIS A 624 -9.02 42.43 -2.31
C HIS A 624 -7.97 43.51 -1.97
N SER A 625 -7.62 44.42 -2.89
CA SER A 625 -6.61 45.44 -2.61
C SER A 625 -6.82 46.75 -3.38
N ASP A 626 -6.61 47.88 -2.71
CA ASP A 626 -6.59 49.22 -3.33
C ASP A 626 -5.25 49.53 -4.01
N ILE A 627 -4.31 48.59 -4.00
CA ILE A 627 -2.96 48.76 -4.53
C ILE A 627 -2.98 49.01 -6.05
N LEU A 628 -4.04 48.61 -6.75
CA LEU A 628 -4.23 48.95 -8.17
C LEU A 628 -4.50 50.45 -8.43
N ALA A 629 -4.91 51.21 -7.42
CA ALA A 629 -5.10 52.66 -7.53
C ALA A 629 -3.79 53.46 -7.46
N SER A 630 -2.72 52.82 -6.98
CA SER A 630 -1.36 53.39 -6.92
C SER A 630 -0.81 53.66 -8.34
N PRO A 631 0.17 54.59 -8.49
CA PRO A 631 0.77 54.86 -9.80
C PRO A 631 1.44 53.62 -10.42
N GLU A 632 2.06 52.77 -9.59
CA GLU A 632 2.65 51.50 -10.01
C GLU A 632 1.56 50.52 -10.48
N GLY A 633 0.49 50.36 -9.68
CA GLY A 633 -0.66 49.52 -10.02
C GLY A 633 -1.36 49.94 -11.32
N LYS A 634 -1.52 51.24 -11.56
CA LYS A 634 -2.07 51.78 -12.82
C LYS A 634 -1.22 51.42 -14.03
N ALA A 635 0.11 51.44 -13.91
CA ALA A 635 1.01 51.00 -14.99
C ALA A 635 0.86 49.50 -15.28
N VAL A 636 0.69 48.66 -14.25
CA VAL A 636 0.41 47.22 -14.41
C VAL A 636 -0.91 46.98 -15.13
N VAL A 637 -1.98 47.67 -14.73
CA VAL A 637 -3.30 47.57 -15.37
C VAL A 637 -3.22 47.96 -16.85
N GLN A 638 -2.48 49.03 -17.19
CA GLN A 638 -2.27 49.42 -18.58
C GLN A 638 -1.51 48.36 -19.39
N SER A 639 -0.46 47.77 -18.83
CA SER A 639 0.29 46.69 -19.50
C SER A 639 -0.55 45.44 -19.70
N TYR A 640 -1.32 45.04 -18.67
CA TYR A 640 -2.29 43.95 -18.75
C TYR A 640 -3.35 44.22 -19.83
N ASN A 641 -3.99 45.39 -19.85
CA ASN A 641 -5.03 45.72 -20.83
C ASN A 641 -4.49 45.67 -22.26
N LYS A 642 -3.28 46.17 -22.50
CA LYS A 642 -2.61 46.09 -23.81
C LYS A 642 -2.36 44.64 -24.22
N LEU A 643 -1.83 43.81 -23.32
CA LEU A 643 -1.57 42.39 -23.61
C LEU A 643 -2.87 41.61 -23.81
N ALA A 644 -3.87 41.84 -22.95
CA ALA A 644 -5.21 41.26 -23.05
C ALA A 644 -5.86 41.55 -24.40
N TYR A 645 -5.81 42.81 -24.85
CA TYR A 645 -6.32 43.22 -26.15
C TYR A 645 -5.66 42.43 -27.29
N VAL A 646 -4.34 42.37 -27.30
CA VAL A 646 -3.57 41.67 -28.35
C VAL A 646 -3.84 40.15 -28.36
N LEU A 647 -4.04 39.54 -27.20
CA LEU A 647 -4.41 38.12 -27.09
C LEU A 647 -5.83 37.87 -27.64
N VAL A 648 -6.80 38.72 -27.30
CA VAL A 648 -8.17 38.59 -27.84
C VAL A 648 -8.21 38.84 -29.35
N GLU A 649 -7.47 39.84 -29.84
CA GLU A 649 -7.34 40.12 -31.27
C GLU A 649 -6.79 38.90 -32.03
N PHE A 650 -5.79 38.21 -31.48
CA PHE A 650 -5.26 36.97 -32.08
C PHE A 650 -6.34 35.88 -32.18
N GLU A 651 -7.13 35.68 -31.12
CA GLU A 651 -8.23 34.70 -31.14
C GLU A 651 -9.24 34.99 -32.24
N VAL A 652 -9.67 36.27 -32.36
CA VAL A 652 -10.65 36.70 -33.37
C VAL A 652 -10.11 36.50 -34.78
N VAL A 653 -8.88 36.93 -35.07
CA VAL A 653 -8.29 36.82 -36.41
C VAL A 653 -8.19 35.36 -36.88
N TYR A 654 -7.75 34.45 -36.02
CA TYR A 654 -7.65 33.03 -36.36
C TYR A 654 -9.00 32.32 -36.46
N HIS A 655 -9.98 32.72 -35.63
CA HIS A 655 -11.35 32.23 -35.74
C HIS A 655 -12.02 32.70 -37.04
N ASP A 656 -11.88 33.97 -37.41
CA ASP A 656 -12.43 34.53 -38.65
C ASP A 656 -11.78 33.91 -39.89
N ALA A 657 -10.46 33.66 -39.86
CA ALA A 657 -9.76 32.99 -40.95
C ALA A 657 -10.31 31.57 -41.17
N TRP A 658 -10.50 30.82 -40.09
CA TRP A 658 -11.08 29.47 -40.12
C TRP A 658 -12.52 29.45 -40.61
N MET A 659 -13.35 30.41 -40.17
CA MET A 659 -14.73 30.56 -40.65
C MET A 659 -14.78 30.76 -42.17
N LYS A 660 -13.83 31.51 -42.74
CA LYS A 660 -13.69 31.71 -44.19
C LYS A 660 -13.20 30.45 -44.90
N GLU A 661 -12.21 29.74 -44.37
CA GLU A 661 -11.71 28.48 -44.94
C GLU A 661 -12.80 27.40 -44.99
N ILE A 662 -13.60 27.26 -43.93
CA ILE A 662 -14.69 26.28 -43.88
C ILE A 662 -15.75 26.50 -44.95
N SER A 663 -16.04 27.76 -45.26
CA SER A 663 -17.02 28.12 -46.28
C SER A 663 -16.65 27.61 -47.68
N GLN A 664 -15.37 27.25 -47.90
CA GLN A 664 -14.84 26.75 -49.17
C GLN A 664 -14.78 25.21 -49.26
N LEU A 665 -15.20 24.46 -48.22
CA LEU A 665 -15.03 22.99 -48.12
C LEU A 665 -15.96 22.13 -48.99
N GLN A 666 -16.74 22.71 -49.89
CA GLN A 666 -17.56 21.92 -50.80
C GLN A 666 -16.73 21.17 -51.86
N TYR A 667 -15.53 21.66 -52.20
CA TYR A 667 -14.69 21.08 -53.25
C TYR A 667 -14.03 19.72 -52.90
N PRO A 668 -13.47 19.50 -51.69
CA PRO A 668 -12.80 18.23 -51.36
C PRO A 668 -13.75 17.01 -51.32
N LEU A 669 -15.02 17.19 -50.95
CA LEU A 669 -16.03 16.12 -50.90
C LEU A 669 -16.54 15.71 -52.28
N GLN A 670 -16.34 16.55 -53.29
CA GLN A 670 -16.68 16.28 -54.69
C GLN A 670 -15.55 15.58 -55.46
N SER A 671 -14.42 15.30 -54.81
CA SER A 671 -13.31 14.55 -55.41
C SER A 671 -13.67 13.07 -55.61
N THR A 672 -13.09 12.46 -56.65
CA THR A 672 -13.22 11.02 -56.91
C THR A 672 -12.51 10.21 -55.83
N ILE A 673 -13.03 9.01 -55.54
CA ILE A 673 -12.57 8.19 -54.40
C ILE A 673 -11.18 7.55 -54.62
N PHE A 674 -10.82 7.26 -55.87
CA PHE A 674 -9.48 6.77 -56.22
C PHE A 674 -8.71 7.75 -57.09
N VAL A 675 -7.39 7.74 -56.94
CA VAL A 675 -6.42 8.36 -57.86
C VAL A 675 -5.32 7.34 -58.18
N ARG A 676 -4.79 7.37 -59.41
CA ARG A 676 -3.63 6.55 -59.78
C ARG A 676 -2.34 7.25 -59.42
N HIS A 677 -1.40 6.52 -58.82
CA HIS A 677 -0.07 7.05 -58.57
C HIS A 677 0.66 7.34 -59.89
N PRO A 678 1.22 8.55 -60.10
CA PRO A 678 1.70 9.03 -61.41
C PRO A 678 2.85 8.21 -62.02
N THR A 679 3.62 7.49 -61.20
CA THR A 679 4.74 6.65 -61.66
C THR A 679 4.54 5.14 -61.50
N THR A 680 3.55 4.70 -60.72
CA THR A 680 3.39 3.27 -60.39
C THR A 680 2.05 2.69 -60.86
N GLU A 681 1.15 3.53 -61.40
CA GLU A 681 -0.21 3.18 -61.86
C GLU A 681 -1.11 2.48 -60.82
N LYS A 682 -0.66 2.40 -59.56
CA LYS A 682 -1.39 1.81 -58.44
C LYS A 682 -2.57 2.67 -58.04
N PHE A 683 -3.65 2.02 -57.60
CA PHE A 683 -4.82 2.69 -57.03
C PHE A 683 -4.49 3.19 -55.62
N LEU A 684 -4.71 4.48 -55.36
CA LEU A 684 -4.64 5.08 -54.03
C LEU A 684 -5.99 5.70 -53.69
N VAL A 685 -6.36 5.59 -52.41
CA VAL A 685 -7.57 6.23 -51.88
C VAL A 685 -7.33 7.74 -51.80
N ASN A 686 -8.10 8.51 -52.58
CA ASN A 686 -7.99 9.95 -52.69
C ASN A 686 -8.79 10.63 -51.57
N PHE A 687 -8.32 10.47 -50.33
CA PHE A 687 -8.93 11.11 -49.15
C PHE A 687 -8.01 12.22 -48.62
N ASP A 688 -8.49 13.45 -48.66
CA ASP A 688 -7.76 14.60 -48.12
C ASP A 688 -7.75 14.55 -46.58
N SER A 689 -6.55 14.49 -45.97
CA SER A 689 -6.38 14.49 -44.52
C SER A 689 -6.92 15.76 -43.86
N HIS A 690 -6.99 16.87 -44.61
CA HIS A 690 -7.48 18.14 -44.15
C HIS A 690 -8.96 18.08 -43.68
N ILE A 691 -9.76 17.18 -44.27
CA ILE A 691 -11.17 16.99 -43.87
C ILE A 691 -11.27 16.50 -42.41
N LEU A 692 -10.38 15.59 -41.98
CA LEU A 692 -10.37 15.09 -40.60
C LEU A 692 -9.82 16.11 -39.62
N GLU A 693 -8.85 16.93 -40.04
CA GLU A 693 -8.34 18.06 -39.27
C GLU A 693 -9.46 19.06 -38.98
N ILE A 694 -10.22 19.44 -40.01
CA ILE A 694 -11.34 20.39 -39.88
C ILE A 694 -12.47 19.82 -39.02
N VAL A 695 -12.82 18.54 -39.17
CA VAL A 695 -13.80 17.91 -38.28
C VAL A 695 -13.34 17.97 -36.83
N ARG A 696 -12.05 17.75 -36.58
CA ARG A 696 -11.47 17.86 -35.24
C ARG A 696 -11.47 19.31 -34.75
N GLU A 697 -11.14 20.28 -35.61
CA GLU A 697 -11.24 21.71 -35.32
C GLU A 697 -12.65 22.13 -34.95
N THR A 698 -13.63 21.71 -35.73
CA THR A 698 -15.06 21.97 -35.50
C THR A 698 -15.48 21.50 -34.12
N LYS A 699 -15.11 20.27 -33.75
CA LYS A 699 -15.38 19.73 -32.39
C LYS A 699 -14.67 20.51 -31.30
N CYS A 700 -13.44 20.99 -31.55
CA CYS A 700 -12.72 21.83 -30.60
C CYS A 700 -13.33 23.24 -30.47
N MET A 701 -13.74 23.89 -31.57
CA MET A 701 -14.38 25.21 -31.55
C MET A 701 -15.72 25.19 -30.81
N ILE A 702 -16.54 24.17 -31.01
CA ILE A 702 -17.79 23.96 -30.23
C ILE A 702 -17.47 23.85 -28.74
N LYS A 703 -16.46 23.07 -28.35
CA LYS A 703 -16.03 22.94 -26.95
C LYS A 703 -15.46 24.23 -26.37
N LEU A 704 -14.86 25.07 -27.21
CA LEU A 704 -14.36 26.38 -26.85
C LEU A 704 -15.49 27.44 -26.77
N GLY A 705 -16.73 27.09 -27.14
CA GLY A 705 -17.87 28.00 -27.13
C GLY A 705 -17.80 29.09 -28.21
N LEU A 706 -17.09 28.83 -29.30
CA LEU A 706 -16.99 29.73 -30.45
C LEU A 706 -18.06 29.40 -31.50
N GLU A 707 -18.44 30.38 -32.30
CA GLU A 707 -19.39 30.19 -33.40
C GLU A 707 -18.80 29.28 -34.48
N VAL A 708 -19.65 28.41 -35.06
CA VAL A 708 -19.24 27.39 -36.03
C VAL A 708 -20.23 27.35 -37.20
N PRO A 709 -19.77 27.29 -38.47
CA PRO A 709 -20.68 27.23 -39.63
C PRO A 709 -21.43 25.90 -39.69
N GLU A 710 -22.68 25.93 -40.15
CA GLU A 710 -23.52 24.71 -40.25
C GLU A 710 -22.91 23.62 -41.14
N GLN A 711 -22.14 24.00 -42.16
CA GLN A 711 -21.47 23.08 -43.08
C GLN A 711 -20.44 22.21 -42.36
N ALA A 712 -19.68 22.79 -41.43
CA ALA A 712 -18.69 22.07 -40.63
C ALA A 712 -19.36 21.16 -39.59
N VAL A 713 -20.48 21.58 -39.01
CA VAL A 713 -21.29 20.74 -38.11
C VAL A 713 -21.80 19.50 -38.84
N LYS A 714 -22.32 19.65 -40.06
CA LYS A 714 -22.77 18.52 -40.91
C LYS A 714 -21.63 17.56 -41.21
N LEU A 715 -20.43 18.06 -41.49
CA LEU A 715 -19.24 17.22 -41.70
C LEU A 715 -18.82 16.46 -40.44
N ALA A 716 -18.90 17.09 -39.27
CA ALA A 716 -18.58 16.44 -38.01
C ALA A 716 -19.55 15.29 -37.64
N ILE A 717 -20.80 15.35 -38.12
CA ILE A 717 -21.79 14.28 -37.95
C ILE A 717 -21.47 13.08 -38.86
N ILE A 718 -21.02 13.34 -40.10
CA ILE A 718 -20.76 12.30 -41.12
C ILE A 718 -19.36 11.65 -40.96
N GLU A 719 -18.52 12.13 -40.03
CA GLU A 719 -17.15 11.65 -39.77
C GLU A 719 -17.01 10.13 -39.70
N ASN A 720 -17.88 9.46 -38.93
CA ASN A 720 -17.79 8.01 -38.72
C ASN A 720 -18.02 7.25 -40.02
N LYS A 721 -18.95 7.75 -40.87
CA LYS A 721 -19.22 7.16 -42.18
C LYS A 721 -18.03 7.35 -43.12
N LEU A 722 -17.42 8.54 -43.14
CA LEU A 722 -16.23 8.82 -43.96
C LEU A 722 -15.01 7.97 -43.54
N LYS A 723 -14.76 7.82 -42.23
CA LYS A 723 -13.68 6.97 -41.71
C LYS A 723 -13.89 5.50 -42.04
N SER A 724 -15.13 5.00 -41.87
CA SER A 724 -15.48 3.62 -42.23
C SER A 724 -15.28 3.36 -43.73
N ASN A 725 -15.76 4.27 -44.57
CA ASN A 725 -15.62 4.17 -46.02
C ASN A 725 -14.14 4.20 -46.44
N LYS A 726 -13.32 5.08 -45.85
CA LYS A 726 -11.86 5.12 -46.09
C LYS A 726 -11.18 3.79 -45.75
N LEU A 727 -11.46 3.22 -44.57
CA LEU A 727 -10.86 1.95 -44.15
C LEU A 727 -11.28 0.78 -45.05
N GLN A 728 -12.54 0.74 -45.48
CA GLN A 728 -13.03 -0.27 -46.41
C GLN A 728 -12.36 -0.16 -47.79
N LEU A 729 -12.16 1.06 -48.30
CA LEU A 729 -11.44 1.31 -49.54
C LEU A 729 -9.96 0.90 -49.46
N GLU A 730 -9.27 1.26 -48.37
CA GLU A 730 -7.88 0.85 -48.13
C GLU A 730 -7.77 -0.67 -48.04
N GLY A 731 -8.71 -1.33 -47.35
CA GLY A 731 -8.80 -2.78 -47.28
C GLY A 731 -8.99 -3.46 -48.64
N LEU A 732 -9.85 -2.91 -49.51
CA LEU A 732 -10.08 -3.42 -50.86
C LEU A 732 -8.83 -3.29 -51.75
N VAL A 733 -8.18 -2.12 -51.71
CA VAL A 733 -6.94 -1.89 -52.47
C VAL A 733 -5.82 -2.80 -52.00
N GLN A 734 -5.64 -2.96 -50.68
CA GLN A 734 -4.64 -3.86 -50.11
C GLN A 734 -4.93 -5.31 -50.49
N ALA A 735 -6.19 -5.76 -50.38
CA ALA A 735 -6.58 -7.12 -50.76
C ALA A 735 -6.32 -7.41 -52.25
N TYR A 736 -6.53 -6.42 -53.12
CA TYR A 736 -6.18 -6.51 -54.55
C TYR A 736 -4.66 -6.60 -54.77
N GLU A 737 -3.87 -5.75 -54.11
CA GLU A 737 -2.41 -5.79 -54.20
C GLU A 737 -1.82 -7.13 -53.74
N ASP A 738 -2.33 -7.67 -52.63
CA ASP A 738 -1.88 -8.95 -52.09
C ASP A 738 -2.22 -10.11 -53.04
N LEU A 739 -3.38 -10.08 -53.69
CA LEU A 739 -3.77 -11.05 -54.71
C LEU A 739 -2.89 -10.96 -55.97
N ARG A 740 -2.49 -9.74 -56.37
CA ARG A 740 -1.55 -9.53 -57.48
C ARG A 740 -0.15 -10.05 -57.16
N LYS A 741 0.36 -9.80 -55.95
CA LYS A 741 1.66 -10.35 -55.48
C LYS A 741 1.63 -11.87 -55.33
N GLY A 742 0.50 -12.43 -54.91
CA GLY A 742 0.32 -13.86 -54.71
C GLY A 742 0.20 -14.69 -55.99
N THR A 743 0.19 -14.06 -57.18
CA THR A 743 0.07 -14.74 -58.47
C THR A 743 1.45 -15.07 -59.05
N PRO A 744 1.85 -16.36 -59.14
CA PRO A 744 3.13 -16.73 -59.75
C PRO A 744 3.19 -16.36 -61.23
N ASN A 745 4.34 -15.86 -61.70
CA ASN A 745 4.55 -15.33 -63.06
C ASN A 745 4.09 -16.27 -64.20
N ILE A 746 4.13 -17.58 -63.97
CA ILE A 746 3.73 -18.60 -64.96
C ILE A 746 2.21 -18.63 -65.17
N PHE A 747 1.44 -18.25 -64.15
CA PHE A 747 -0.02 -18.22 -64.19
C PHE A 747 -0.59 -16.83 -64.49
N VAL A 748 0.24 -15.78 -64.54
CA VAL A 748 -0.20 -14.40 -64.79
C VAL A 748 -1.00 -14.31 -66.08
N ASN A 749 -0.48 -14.84 -67.19
CA ASN A 749 -1.16 -14.80 -68.50
C ASN A 749 -2.49 -15.56 -68.52
N LEU A 750 -2.64 -16.60 -67.70
CA LEU A 750 -3.87 -17.40 -67.57
C LEU A 750 -4.89 -16.76 -66.61
N LEU A 751 -4.45 -15.79 -65.79
CA LEU A 751 -5.27 -15.12 -64.77
C LEU A 751 -5.62 -13.66 -65.15
N THR A 752 -4.95 -13.09 -66.17
CA THR A 752 -5.21 -11.77 -66.75
C THR A 752 -6.70 -11.43 -66.93
N PRO A 753 -7.56 -12.28 -67.53
CA PRO A 753 -8.98 -11.92 -67.74
C PRO A 753 -9.77 -11.73 -66.43
N LYS A 754 -9.34 -12.33 -65.30
CA LYS A 754 -9.95 -12.09 -63.99
C LYS A 754 -9.40 -10.82 -63.33
N ILE A 755 -8.12 -10.51 -63.54
CA ILE A 755 -7.51 -9.26 -63.10
C ILE A 755 -8.17 -8.08 -63.80
N GLU A 756 -8.41 -8.15 -65.11
CA GLU A 756 -9.13 -7.12 -65.88
C GLU A 756 -10.57 -6.92 -65.38
N LYS A 757 -11.26 -7.99 -64.97
CA LYS A 757 -12.60 -7.89 -64.40
C LYS A 757 -12.62 -7.15 -63.05
N VAL A 758 -11.62 -7.39 -62.19
CA VAL A 758 -11.44 -6.65 -60.93
C VAL A 758 -11.12 -5.18 -61.21
N GLU A 759 -10.21 -4.90 -62.13
CA GLU A 759 -9.85 -3.53 -62.51
C GLU A 759 -11.02 -2.77 -63.16
N GLY A 760 -11.88 -3.46 -63.90
CA GLY A 760 -13.09 -2.88 -64.49
C GLY A 760 -14.05 -2.33 -63.44
N VAL A 761 -14.24 -3.04 -62.33
CA VAL A 761 -15.06 -2.56 -61.20
C VAL A 761 -14.35 -1.40 -60.50
N LEU A 762 -13.05 -1.54 -60.19
CA LEU A 762 -12.28 -0.47 -59.52
C LEU A 762 -12.18 0.84 -60.34
N ARG A 763 -12.29 0.78 -61.68
CA ARG A 763 -12.36 1.97 -62.56
C ARG A 763 -13.59 2.83 -62.31
N GLN A 764 -14.69 2.27 -61.82
CA GLN A 764 -15.88 3.06 -61.46
C GLN A 764 -15.58 4.06 -60.32
N GLY A 765 -14.70 3.68 -59.39
CA GLY A 765 -14.22 4.56 -58.31
C GLY A 765 -13.20 5.62 -58.73
N LEU A 766 -12.63 5.51 -59.95
CA LEU A 766 -11.75 6.54 -60.54
C LEU A 766 -12.53 7.64 -61.27
N THR A 767 -13.74 7.35 -61.75
CA THR A 767 -14.42 8.17 -62.78
C THR A 767 -15.80 8.66 -62.37
N MET A 768 -16.58 7.89 -61.59
CA MET A 768 -17.98 8.22 -61.30
C MET A 768 -18.30 8.41 -59.82
N LEU A 769 -17.57 7.75 -58.92
CA LEU A 769 -17.89 7.78 -57.49
C LEU A 769 -17.07 8.87 -56.78
N THR A 770 -17.76 9.77 -56.08
CA THR A 770 -17.19 10.80 -55.20
C THR A 770 -17.53 10.50 -53.73
N TRP A 771 -16.83 11.15 -52.78
CA TRP A 771 -17.06 10.95 -51.34
C TRP A 771 -18.46 11.34 -50.85
N ALA A 772 -19.21 12.11 -51.64
CA ALA A 772 -20.60 12.46 -51.39
C ALA A 772 -21.63 11.47 -52.01
N SER A 773 -21.19 10.44 -52.73
CA SER A 773 -22.09 9.52 -53.43
C SER A 773 -22.82 8.55 -52.49
N VAL A 774 -24.12 8.32 -52.76
CA VAL A 774 -24.96 7.40 -51.99
C VAL A 774 -24.71 5.93 -52.38
N THR A 775 -24.13 5.67 -53.56
CA THR A 775 -23.91 4.32 -54.13
C THR A 775 -22.57 3.67 -53.73
N LEU A 776 -21.89 4.22 -52.73
CA LEU A 776 -20.60 3.73 -52.22
C LEU A 776 -20.71 2.32 -51.60
N GLU A 777 -21.80 2.03 -50.90
CA GLU A 777 -22.00 0.73 -50.21
C GLU A 777 -22.24 -0.43 -51.20
N THR A 778 -22.97 -0.18 -52.29
CA THR A 778 -23.18 -1.18 -53.36
C THR A 778 -21.90 -1.47 -54.11
N PHE A 779 -21.06 -0.45 -54.33
CA PHE A 779 -19.74 -0.62 -54.93
C PHE A 779 -18.82 -1.52 -54.08
N PHE A 780 -18.81 -1.37 -52.75
CA PHE A 780 -18.02 -2.23 -51.87
C PHE A 780 -18.40 -3.70 -51.98
N GLN A 781 -19.71 -4.00 -52.02
CA GLN A 781 -20.20 -5.37 -52.15
C GLN A 781 -19.79 -5.99 -53.50
N GLU A 782 -19.89 -5.24 -54.59
CA GLU A 782 -19.48 -5.72 -55.91
C GLU A 782 -17.96 -5.95 -56.00
N ALA A 783 -17.15 -5.04 -55.46
CA ALA A 783 -15.70 -5.18 -55.45
C ALA A 783 -15.24 -6.39 -54.62
N ASP A 784 -15.81 -6.60 -53.42
CA ASP A 784 -15.48 -7.73 -52.55
C ASP A 784 -15.87 -9.08 -53.17
N GLN A 785 -17.03 -9.18 -53.83
CA GLN A 785 -17.46 -10.41 -54.49
C GLN A 785 -16.49 -10.82 -55.60
N VAL A 786 -16.07 -9.88 -56.44
CA VAL A 786 -15.13 -10.17 -57.54
C VAL A 786 -13.74 -10.55 -57.00
N LEU A 787 -13.25 -9.88 -55.95
CA LEU A 787 -12.00 -10.24 -55.28
C LEU A 787 -12.07 -11.62 -54.60
N HIS A 788 -13.20 -11.98 -54.01
CA HIS A 788 -13.38 -13.29 -53.37
C HIS A 788 -13.28 -14.44 -54.39
N ILE A 789 -13.94 -14.30 -55.54
CA ILE A 789 -13.91 -15.29 -56.62
C ILE A 789 -12.46 -15.45 -57.13
N PHE A 790 -11.73 -14.36 -57.31
CA PHE A 790 -10.33 -14.40 -57.72
C PHE A 790 -9.44 -15.11 -56.69
N ARG A 791 -9.63 -14.81 -55.39
CA ARG A 791 -8.89 -15.45 -54.29
C ARG A 791 -9.11 -16.97 -54.22
N GLN A 792 -10.35 -17.45 -54.42
CA GLN A 792 -10.64 -18.89 -54.41
C GLN A 792 -9.93 -19.63 -55.55
N LEU A 793 -9.90 -19.02 -56.74
CA LEU A 793 -9.26 -19.61 -57.90
C LEU A 793 -7.75 -19.70 -57.71
N LEU A 794 -7.12 -18.62 -57.23
CA LEU A 794 -5.69 -18.61 -56.95
C LEU A 794 -5.29 -19.68 -55.91
N ARG A 795 -6.08 -19.86 -54.83
CA ARG A 795 -5.85 -20.92 -53.83
C ARG A 795 -5.89 -22.33 -54.42
N ARG A 796 -6.80 -22.61 -55.35
CA ARG A 796 -6.88 -23.93 -56.00
C ARG A 796 -5.67 -24.20 -56.88
N VAL A 797 -5.22 -23.18 -57.62
CA VAL A 797 -4.03 -23.26 -58.49
C VAL A 797 -2.77 -23.52 -57.66
N THR A 798 -2.58 -22.82 -56.54
CA THR A 798 -1.40 -23.02 -55.68
C THR A 798 -1.37 -24.41 -55.05
N VAL A 799 -2.50 -24.94 -54.58
CA VAL A 799 -2.58 -26.30 -54.02
C VAL A 799 -2.15 -27.37 -55.03
N ILE A 800 -2.63 -27.30 -56.28
CA ILE A 800 -2.26 -28.29 -57.31
C ILE A 800 -0.79 -28.16 -57.70
N SER A 801 -0.29 -26.93 -57.89
CA SER A 801 1.10 -26.66 -58.25
C SER A 801 2.09 -27.11 -57.17
N ASP A 802 1.89 -26.71 -55.92
CA ASP A 802 2.91 -26.86 -54.89
C ASP A 802 2.85 -28.23 -54.20
N VAL A 803 1.63 -28.73 -53.93
CA VAL A 803 1.43 -29.98 -53.18
C VAL A 803 1.46 -31.18 -54.12
N ARG A 804 0.66 -31.18 -55.20
CA ARG A 804 0.54 -32.35 -56.07
C ARG A 804 1.72 -32.50 -57.03
N ILE A 805 2.24 -31.41 -57.58
CA ILE A 805 3.37 -31.45 -58.52
C ILE A 805 4.70 -31.27 -57.78
N GLY A 806 4.81 -30.24 -56.94
CA GLY A 806 6.06 -29.88 -56.25
C GLY A 806 6.62 -30.96 -55.32
N LEU A 807 5.78 -31.61 -54.49
CA LEU A 807 6.23 -32.66 -53.56
C LEU A 807 6.70 -33.93 -54.30
N ILE A 808 5.96 -34.38 -55.31
CA ILE A 808 6.32 -35.59 -56.06
C ILE A 808 7.66 -35.38 -56.81
N LEU A 809 7.88 -34.20 -57.40
CA LEU A 809 9.17 -33.84 -58.00
C LEU A 809 10.33 -33.90 -56.99
N LYS A 810 10.08 -33.43 -55.75
CA LYS A 810 11.08 -33.48 -54.66
C LYS A 810 11.36 -34.92 -54.23
N GLU A 811 10.34 -35.77 -54.15
CA GLU A 811 10.52 -37.20 -53.87
C GLU A 811 11.35 -37.89 -54.95
N ILE A 812 11.04 -37.66 -56.24
CA ILE A 812 11.82 -38.18 -57.37
C ILE A 812 13.29 -37.77 -57.24
N SER A 813 13.56 -36.50 -56.88
CA SER A 813 14.96 -36.04 -56.74
C SER A 813 15.75 -36.70 -55.60
N ARG A 814 15.08 -37.42 -54.68
CA ARG A 814 15.68 -38.03 -53.48
C ARG A 814 15.81 -39.56 -53.57
N THR A 815 15.28 -40.21 -54.61
CA THR A 815 15.34 -41.67 -54.74
C THR A 815 16.77 -42.14 -55.02
N SER A 816 17.23 -43.15 -54.27
CA SER A 816 18.52 -43.83 -54.52
C SER A 816 18.32 -44.91 -55.57
N LEU A 817 19.07 -44.82 -56.68
CA LEU A 817 18.98 -45.72 -57.83
C LEU A 817 19.95 -46.92 -57.72
N VAL A 818 20.70 -47.02 -56.63
CA VAL A 818 21.71 -48.06 -56.38
C VAL A 818 21.53 -48.61 -54.97
N SER A 819 21.72 -49.91 -54.81
CA SER A 819 21.78 -50.64 -53.53
C SER A 819 23.22 -51.04 -53.22
N LEU A 820 23.75 -50.61 -52.08
CA LEU A 820 25.09 -51.00 -51.61
C LEU A 820 24.94 -51.64 -50.23
N PRO A 821 25.51 -52.84 -49.99
CA PRO A 821 25.42 -53.50 -48.70
C PRO A 821 26.13 -52.71 -47.60
N VAL A 822 25.53 -52.67 -46.42
CA VAL A 822 26.01 -51.88 -45.27
C VAL A 822 26.56 -52.79 -44.16
N ASP A 823 26.06 -54.02 -44.04
CA ASP A 823 26.27 -54.87 -42.85
C ASP A 823 27.32 -55.99 -43.03
N SER A 824 27.48 -56.52 -44.24
CA SER A 824 28.48 -57.57 -44.53
C SER A 824 29.04 -57.46 -45.94
N PRO A 825 30.35 -57.66 -46.14
CA PRO A 825 30.95 -57.70 -47.47
C PRO A 825 30.48 -58.91 -48.29
N ILE A 826 30.13 -58.65 -49.53
CA ILE A 826 29.56 -59.63 -50.48
C ILE A 826 30.57 -59.87 -51.61
N LYS A 827 30.43 -61.00 -52.30
CA LYS A 827 31.14 -61.25 -53.55
C LYS A 827 30.65 -60.31 -54.66
N ILE A 828 31.53 -60.04 -55.62
CA ILE A 828 31.26 -59.12 -56.73
C ILE A 828 30.06 -59.56 -57.58
N GLU A 829 29.89 -60.86 -57.81
CA GLU A 829 28.84 -61.42 -58.67
C GLU A 829 27.44 -61.19 -58.10
N ASP A 830 27.25 -61.44 -56.80
CA ASP A 830 25.97 -61.26 -56.11
C ASP A 830 25.59 -59.76 -56.04
N LEU A 831 26.57 -58.88 -55.80
CA LEU A 831 26.37 -57.42 -55.78
C LEU A 831 25.82 -56.88 -57.11
N LEU A 832 26.28 -57.42 -58.23
CA LEU A 832 25.81 -57.03 -59.56
C LEU A 832 24.38 -57.52 -59.82
N ALA A 833 24.06 -58.76 -59.45
CA ALA A 833 22.72 -59.33 -59.61
C ALA A 833 21.66 -58.53 -58.83
N ASP A 834 21.91 -58.22 -57.55
CA ASP A 834 20.99 -57.45 -56.71
C ASP A 834 20.72 -56.05 -57.28
N ASN A 835 21.74 -55.39 -57.83
CA ASN A 835 21.60 -54.08 -58.44
C ASN A 835 20.87 -54.12 -59.79
N GLU A 836 20.96 -55.21 -60.56
CA GLU A 836 20.20 -55.38 -61.80
C GLU A 836 18.69 -55.45 -61.56
N ASP A 837 18.24 -56.08 -60.48
CA ASP A 837 16.81 -56.16 -60.14
C ASP A 837 16.31 -54.89 -59.46
N TYR A 838 17.08 -54.31 -58.54
CA TYR A 838 16.72 -53.07 -57.87
C TYR A 838 16.57 -51.88 -58.84
N THR A 839 17.41 -51.80 -59.88
CA THR A 839 17.33 -50.74 -60.89
C THR A 839 16.08 -50.84 -61.77
N LYS A 840 15.58 -52.05 -62.05
CA LYS A 840 14.30 -52.25 -62.77
C LYS A 840 13.11 -51.76 -61.94
N GLU A 841 13.04 -52.13 -60.66
CA GLU A 841 11.98 -51.68 -59.75
C GLU A 841 11.97 -50.15 -59.60
N CYS A 842 13.16 -49.55 -59.46
CA CYS A 842 13.29 -48.09 -59.41
C CYS A 842 12.73 -47.40 -60.66
N ALA A 843 12.94 -47.97 -61.84
CA ALA A 843 12.45 -47.41 -63.09
C ALA A 843 10.92 -47.38 -63.17
N GLU A 844 10.25 -48.43 -62.68
CA GLU A 844 8.79 -48.52 -62.63
C GLU A 844 8.18 -47.51 -61.65
N VAL A 845 8.75 -47.43 -60.43
CA VAL A 845 8.30 -46.47 -59.41
C VAL A 845 8.43 -45.03 -59.90
N LEU A 846 9.55 -44.69 -60.55
CA LEU A 846 9.75 -43.36 -61.12
C LEU A 846 8.79 -43.05 -62.27
N ASN A 847 8.46 -44.04 -63.09
CA ASN A 847 7.47 -43.88 -64.16
C ASN A 847 6.05 -43.62 -63.60
N ILE A 848 5.62 -44.35 -62.56
CA ILE A 848 4.33 -44.11 -61.88
C ILE A 848 4.26 -42.69 -61.30
N LYS A 849 5.34 -42.24 -60.63
CA LYS A 849 5.41 -40.88 -60.07
C LYS A 849 5.37 -39.81 -61.17
N SER A 850 6.06 -40.04 -62.29
CA SER A 850 6.01 -39.18 -63.47
C SER A 850 4.58 -39.03 -64.02
N MET A 851 3.83 -40.13 -64.13
CA MET A 851 2.44 -40.10 -64.62
C MET A 851 1.50 -39.33 -63.69
N ARG A 852 1.64 -39.48 -62.37
CA ARG A 852 0.84 -38.71 -61.40
C ARG A 852 1.06 -37.20 -61.51
N ILE A 853 2.29 -36.79 -61.83
CA ILE A 853 2.60 -35.38 -62.09
C ILE A 853 1.90 -34.92 -63.38
N GLU A 854 1.96 -35.72 -64.45
CA GLU A 854 1.27 -35.42 -65.71
C GLU A 854 -0.25 -35.27 -65.51
N ASP A 855 -0.88 -36.13 -64.69
CA ASP A 855 -2.30 -36.02 -64.32
C ASP A 855 -2.62 -34.73 -63.56
N ALA A 856 -1.77 -34.35 -62.59
CA ALA A 856 -1.96 -33.11 -61.84
C ALA A 856 -1.78 -31.86 -62.70
N VAL A 857 -0.91 -31.90 -63.72
CA VAL A 857 -0.76 -30.82 -64.69
C VAL A 857 -1.99 -30.74 -65.60
N GLN A 858 -2.56 -31.87 -65.99
CA GLN A 858 -3.81 -31.90 -66.76
C GLN A 858 -4.99 -31.35 -65.96
N ASP A 859 -5.15 -31.73 -64.69
CA ASP A 859 -6.20 -31.18 -63.81
C ASP A 859 -6.10 -29.65 -63.67
N LEU A 860 -4.88 -29.12 -63.68
CA LEU A 860 -4.61 -27.69 -63.60
C LEU A 860 -5.00 -26.98 -64.91
N ILE A 861 -4.76 -27.61 -66.07
CA ILE A 861 -5.23 -27.12 -67.37
C ILE A 861 -6.76 -27.12 -67.43
N ASP A 862 -7.41 -28.20 -67.00
CA ASP A 862 -8.87 -28.32 -66.96
C ASP A 862 -9.52 -27.27 -66.02
N LEU A 863 -8.88 -26.98 -64.88
CA LEU A 863 -9.30 -25.93 -63.96
C LEU A 863 -9.29 -24.55 -64.65
N PHE A 864 -8.21 -24.25 -65.39
CA PHE A 864 -8.11 -23.00 -66.12
C PHE A 864 -9.12 -22.93 -67.27
N GLU A 865 -9.37 -24.03 -67.98
CA GLU A 865 -10.31 -24.10 -69.10
C GLU A 865 -11.76 -23.82 -68.66
N ARG A 866 -12.20 -24.43 -67.54
CA ARG A 866 -13.52 -24.19 -66.95
C ARG A 866 -13.74 -22.73 -66.54
N HIS A 867 -12.68 -22.03 -66.15
CA HIS A 867 -12.75 -20.64 -65.72
C HIS A 867 -12.50 -19.63 -66.86
N TYR A 868 -11.96 -20.08 -68.00
CA TYR A 868 -11.78 -19.29 -69.23
C TYR A 868 -13.04 -19.19 -70.10
N GLY A 869 -14.04 -20.07 -69.88
CA GLY A 869 -15.37 -19.96 -70.48
C GLY A 869 -15.47 -20.43 -71.94
N LEU A 870 -14.83 -21.56 -72.28
CA LEU A 870 -15.00 -22.21 -73.60
C LEU A 870 -16.20 -23.20 -73.59
N PRO A 871 -17.00 -23.30 -74.66
CA PRO A 871 -18.07 -24.29 -74.78
C PRO A 871 -17.50 -25.72 -74.91
N PRO A 872 -18.21 -26.77 -74.45
CA PRO A 872 -17.68 -28.14 -74.41
C PRO A 872 -17.41 -28.70 -75.82
N PRO A 873 -16.33 -29.48 -76.02
CA PRO A 873 -15.94 -29.95 -77.35
C PRO A 873 -16.87 -31.06 -77.87
N LYS A 874 -17.25 -30.97 -79.16
CA LYS A 874 -17.87 -32.08 -79.92
C LYS A 874 -16.79 -33.12 -80.28
N PRO A 875 -17.10 -34.43 -80.34
CA PRO A 875 -16.13 -35.47 -80.65
C PRO A 875 -15.82 -35.51 -82.16
N SER A 876 -14.55 -35.36 -82.54
CA SER A 876 -14.08 -35.68 -83.90
C SER A 876 -12.65 -36.24 -83.89
N GLU A 877 -12.41 -37.10 -84.88
CA GLU A 877 -11.38 -38.14 -85.01
C GLU A 877 -9.91 -37.65 -85.12
N PRO A 878 -8.93 -38.54 -84.88
CA PRO A 878 -7.52 -38.17 -84.72
C PRO A 878 -6.79 -38.08 -86.07
N GLN A 879 -6.25 -36.90 -86.39
CA GLN A 879 -5.20 -36.76 -87.41
C GLN A 879 -3.87 -36.37 -86.77
N ALA A 880 -2.97 -37.34 -86.77
CA ALA A 880 -1.58 -37.21 -86.37
C ALA A 880 -0.79 -36.35 -87.36
N LYS A 881 -0.16 -35.27 -86.87
CA LYS A 881 0.99 -34.64 -87.54
C LYS A 881 2.16 -34.47 -86.57
N ARG A 882 3.30 -35.00 -87.03
CA ARG A 882 4.61 -35.09 -86.39
C ARG A 882 5.16 -33.69 -86.08
N ILE A 883 5.71 -33.49 -84.89
CA ILE A 883 6.56 -32.33 -84.57
C ILE A 883 8.02 -32.76 -84.78
N ALA A 884 8.64 -32.22 -85.83
CA ALA A 884 10.07 -32.25 -86.08
C ALA A 884 10.73 -31.09 -85.32
N PHE A 885 11.91 -31.34 -84.76
CA PHE A 885 12.79 -30.35 -84.14
C PHE A 885 13.92 -30.03 -85.11
N GLU A 886 14.02 -28.80 -85.62
CA GLU A 886 15.23 -28.18 -86.22
C GLU A 886 14.93 -26.69 -86.45
N SER A 887 15.63 -25.76 -85.78
CA SER A 887 16.89 -25.07 -86.16
C SER A 887 16.66 -23.69 -86.82
N LYS A 888 17.40 -22.70 -86.31
CA LYS A 888 17.33 -21.24 -86.57
C LYS A 888 17.53 -20.84 -88.05
N ALA A 889 16.82 -19.81 -88.53
CA ALA A 889 17.36 -18.68 -89.34
C ALA A 889 16.34 -17.55 -89.66
N LYS A 890 16.76 -16.32 -89.33
CA LYS A 890 16.60 -14.97 -89.94
C LYS A 890 15.33 -14.49 -90.70
N GLU A 891 14.87 -13.33 -90.20
CA GLU A 891 14.20 -12.14 -90.77
C GLU A 891 13.90 -12.05 -92.29
N LYS A 892 12.69 -11.56 -92.62
CA LYS A 892 12.49 -10.31 -93.39
C LYS A 892 11.05 -9.78 -93.37
N GLU A 893 10.96 -8.48 -93.67
CA GLU A 893 9.89 -7.51 -93.44
C GLU A 893 8.57 -7.67 -94.24
N LYS A 894 7.53 -6.97 -93.73
CA LYS A 894 6.18 -6.64 -94.27
C LYS A 894 6.25 -5.78 -95.58
N PRO A 895 5.16 -5.29 -96.25
CA PRO A 895 3.73 -5.15 -95.86
C PRO A 895 2.71 -5.39 -97.04
N PRO A 896 1.52 -4.73 -97.08
CA PRO A 896 0.19 -5.17 -96.63
C PRO A 896 -0.74 -5.45 -97.85
N THR A 897 -2.03 -5.82 -97.76
CA THR A 897 -3.18 -4.90 -97.58
C THR A 897 -4.49 -5.70 -97.67
N ASP A 898 -5.39 -5.39 -96.73
CA ASP A 898 -6.86 -5.34 -96.70
C ASP A 898 -7.81 -6.32 -97.40
N GLY A 899 -8.80 -6.72 -96.58
CA GLY A 899 -10.21 -6.84 -96.91
C GLY A 899 -10.66 -8.28 -97.16
N SER A 900 -11.65 -8.89 -96.50
CA SER A 900 -12.67 -8.38 -95.59
C SER A 900 -13.47 -9.57 -95.01
N GLN A 901 -13.96 -9.40 -93.78
CA GLN A 901 -15.11 -10.06 -93.13
C GLN A 901 -15.05 -11.57 -92.81
N SER A 902 -14.87 -11.88 -91.52
CA SER A 902 -15.92 -12.53 -90.71
C SER A 902 -15.57 -12.51 -89.22
N ASP A 903 -16.60 -12.30 -88.40
CA ASP A 903 -16.59 -12.00 -86.96
C ASP A 903 -16.19 -13.19 -86.03
N ASP A 904 -15.51 -14.21 -86.56
CA ASP A 904 -15.06 -15.42 -85.82
C ASP A 904 -13.59 -15.35 -85.33
N SER A 905 -12.85 -14.29 -85.65
CA SER A 905 -11.39 -14.23 -85.41
C SER A 905 -10.97 -13.86 -83.97
N LYS A 906 -11.82 -13.19 -83.18
CA LYS A 906 -11.49 -12.80 -81.79
C LYS A 906 -11.64 -13.93 -80.76
N SER A 907 -12.56 -14.86 -80.96
CA SER A 907 -12.70 -16.07 -80.13
C SER A 907 -11.56 -17.06 -80.43
N SER A 908 -11.24 -17.27 -81.71
CA SER A 908 -10.15 -18.14 -82.16
C SER A 908 -8.79 -17.69 -81.63
N ASN A 909 -8.48 -16.39 -81.64
CA ASN A 909 -7.20 -15.88 -81.13
C ASN A 909 -7.01 -16.10 -79.63
N LYS A 910 -8.07 -15.92 -78.81
CA LYS A 910 -8.01 -16.16 -77.36
C LYS A 910 -7.89 -17.64 -77.02
N GLU A 911 -8.52 -18.50 -77.81
CA GLU A 911 -8.43 -19.95 -77.67
C GLU A 911 -7.06 -20.48 -78.09
N GLU A 912 -6.46 -19.93 -79.15
CA GLU A 912 -5.09 -20.23 -79.57
C GLU A 912 -4.04 -19.76 -78.56
N GLU A 913 -4.23 -18.57 -77.97
CA GLU A 913 -3.36 -18.04 -76.92
C GLU A 913 -3.44 -18.87 -75.63
N PHE A 914 -4.64 -19.30 -75.24
CA PHE A 914 -4.84 -20.23 -74.12
C PHE A 914 -4.16 -21.59 -74.37
N LYS A 915 -4.33 -22.16 -75.58
CA LYS A 915 -3.67 -23.42 -75.98
C LYS A 915 -2.14 -23.28 -76.01
N LYS A 916 -1.61 -22.12 -76.40
CA LYS A 916 -0.17 -21.82 -76.34
C LYS A 916 0.34 -21.76 -74.89
N ASN A 917 -0.35 -21.04 -74.01
CA ASN A 917 0.02 -20.93 -72.60
C ASN A 917 -0.05 -22.30 -71.87
N CYS A 918 -1.02 -23.15 -72.22
CA CYS A 918 -1.10 -24.52 -71.68
C CYS A 918 0.06 -25.42 -72.16
N LYS A 919 0.50 -25.26 -73.41
CA LYS A 919 1.69 -25.98 -73.94
C LYS A 919 2.97 -25.53 -73.23
N ASP A 920 3.13 -24.23 -72.99
CA ASP A 920 4.29 -23.70 -72.25
C ASP A 920 4.31 -24.20 -70.80
N LEU A 921 3.15 -24.35 -70.17
CA LEU A 921 3.01 -24.93 -68.84
C LEU A 921 3.40 -26.42 -68.78
N LEU A 922 2.97 -27.21 -69.76
CA LEU A 922 3.38 -28.62 -69.91
C LEU A 922 4.90 -28.74 -70.12
N ALA A 923 5.48 -27.89 -70.97
CA ALA A 923 6.92 -27.86 -71.21
C ALA A 923 7.70 -27.47 -69.94
N TYR A 924 7.20 -26.51 -69.17
CA TYR A 924 7.80 -26.09 -67.91
C TYR A 924 7.89 -27.24 -66.89
N PHE A 925 6.80 -27.96 -66.66
CA PHE A 925 6.80 -29.07 -65.70
C PHE A 925 7.58 -30.30 -66.19
N THR A 926 7.58 -30.56 -67.51
CA THR A 926 8.41 -31.61 -68.12
C THR A 926 9.90 -31.34 -67.88
N ARG A 927 10.34 -30.07 -68.00
CA ARG A 927 11.73 -29.67 -67.71
C ARG A 927 12.08 -29.84 -66.23
N ARG A 928 11.15 -29.56 -65.31
CA ARG A 928 11.37 -29.77 -63.86
C ARG A 928 11.46 -31.25 -63.49
N LEU A 929 10.70 -32.11 -64.15
CA LEU A 929 10.82 -33.57 -64.00
C LEU A 929 12.22 -34.05 -64.41
N LEU A 930 12.72 -33.60 -65.57
CA LEU A 930 14.07 -33.92 -66.04
C LEU A 930 15.16 -33.50 -65.02
N ILE A 931 15.08 -32.29 -64.47
CA ILE A 931 16.03 -31.81 -63.45
C ILE A 931 15.97 -32.70 -62.19
N SER A 932 14.79 -33.16 -61.82
CA SER A 932 14.61 -34.01 -60.63
C SER A 932 15.22 -35.39 -60.85
N LEU A 933 15.03 -35.99 -62.04
CA LEU A 933 15.67 -37.25 -62.43
C LEU A 933 17.21 -37.13 -62.47
N GLN A 934 17.74 -36.04 -63.05
CA GLN A 934 19.18 -35.76 -63.04
C GLN A 934 19.75 -35.69 -61.61
N LYS A 935 19.04 -35.07 -60.67
CA LYS A 935 19.47 -35.02 -59.27
C LYS A 935 19.51 -36.39 -58.61
N ALA A 936 18.52 -37.25 -58.86
CA ALA A 936 18.46 -38.62 -58.33
C ALA A 936 19.62 -39.48 -58.84
N THR A 937 19.89 -39.43 -60.15
CA THR A 937 21.01 -40.15 -60.77
C THR A 937 22.34 -39.65 -60.23
N ARG A 938 22.53 -38.33 -60.11
CA ARG A 938 23.75 -37.75 -59.52
C ARG A 938 23.98 -38.20 -58.08
N LEU A 939 22.97 -38.13 -57.23
CA LEU A 939 23.05 -38.57 -55.83
C LEU A 939 23.44 -40.05 -55.70
N SER A 940 22.94 -40.89 -56.61
CA SER A 940 23.19 -42.33 -56.58
C SER A 940 24.61 -42.67 -57.02
N LEU A 941 25.12 -42.00 -58.06
CA LEU A 941 26.52 -42.15 -58.50
C LEU A 941 27.52 -41.59 -57.46
N ASP A 942 27.19 -40.47 -56.80
CA ASP A 942 28.01 -39.91 -55.71
C ASP A 942 28.10 -40.86 -54.49
N ARG A 943 27.09 -41.71 -54.26
CA ARG A 943 27.12 -42.73 -53.20
C ARG A 943 28.11 -43.85 -53.53
N ILE A 944 28.12 -44.34 -54.77
CA ILE A 944 29.13 -45.31 -55.23
C ILE A 944 30.53 -44.71 -55.06
N ARG A 945 30.71 -43.45 -55.47
CA ARG A 945 32.01 -42.77 -55.39
C ARG A 945 32.53 -42.66 -53.97
N ARG A 946 31.69 -42.27 -53.02
CA ARG A 946 32.09 -42.16 -51.61
C ARG A 946 32.50 -43.51 -51.02
N ARG A 947 31.82 -44.60 -51.39
CA ARG A 947 32.12 -45.94 -50.87
C ARG A 947 33.41 -46.56 -51.44
N MET A 948 33.89 -46.11 -52.59
CA MET A 948 35.10 -46.63 -53.26
C MET A 948 36.39 -45.83 -52.98
N GLY A 949 36.31 -44.70 -52.28
CA GLY A 949 37.46 -43.81 -52.06
C GLY A 949 38.50 -44.35 -51.06
N VAL A 950 39.76 -43.96 -51.24
CA VAL A 950 40.88 -44.26 -50.33
C VAL A 950 40.73 -43.44 -49.03
N PRO A 951 40.88 -44.04 -47.83
CA PRO A 951 40.62 -43.34 -46.57
C PRO A 951 41.66 -42.25 -46.26
N THR A 952 41.22 -40.99 -46.13
CA THR A 952 42.02 -39.90 -45.55
C THR A 952 41.94 -39.95 -44.02
N LYS A 953 42.88 -40.64 -43.36
CA LYS A 953 43.27 -40.68 -41.91
C LYS A 953 42.21 -40.48 -40.78
N SER A 954 40.91 -40.35 -41.01
CA SER A 954 39.90 -40.16 -39.94
C SER A 954 38.48 -40.66 -40.24
N GLU A 955 38.25 -41.53 -41.23
CA GLU A 955 36.94 -42.16 -41.45
C GLU A 955 37.06 -43.69 -41.51
N HIS A 956 36.38 -44.39 -40.60
CA HIS A 956 36.19 -45.85 -40.68
C HIS A 956 35.22 -46.17 -41.81
N MET A 957 35.74 -46.52 -43.00
CA MET A 957 34.92 -47.09 -44.07
C MET A 957 34.69 -48.58 -43.81
N THR A 958 33.42 -49.01 -43.86
CA THR A 958 33.06 -50.44 -43.79
C THR A 958 33.36 -51.10 -45.15
N PRO A 959 34.25 -52.11 -45.21
CA PRO A 959 34.49 -52.84 -46.44
C PRO A 959 33.21 -53.57 -46.84
N PHE A 960 32.94 -53.61 -48.14
CA PHE A 960 31.73 -54.25 -48.67
C PHE A 960 32.03 -55.24 -49.80
N LEU A 961 33.30 -55.34 -50.22
CA LEU A 961 33.80 -56.31 -51.17
C LEU A 961 34.74 -57.28 -50.46
N LYS A 962 34.58 -58.58 -50.74
CA LYS A 962 35.43 -59.65 -50.20
C LYS A 962 36.51 -60.07 -51.22
N ALA A 963 37.77 -60.16 -50.78
CA ALA A 963 38.88 -60.68 -51.58
C ALA A 963 39.85 -61.55 -50.74
N GLU A 964 40.60 -62.44 -51.38
CA GLU A 964 41.48 -63.44 -50.74
C GLU A 964 42.93 -63.29 -51.24
N ILE A 965 43.91 -63.52 -50.36
CA ILE A 965 45.35 -63.50 -50.69
C ILE A 965 45.84 -64.93 -50.87
N HIS A 966 46.44 -65.19 -52.03
CA HIS A 966 47.01 -66.48 -52.42
C HIS A 966 48.52 -66.36 -52.67
N LEU A 967 49.27 -67.42 -52.37
CA LEU A 967 50.69 -67.56 -52.70
C LEU A 967 50.81 -68.28 -54.04
N ASP A 968 51.35 -67.61 -55.06
CA ASP A 968 51.64 -68.17 -56.37
C ASP A 968 53.10 -67.85 -56.70
N ALA A 969 54.01 -68.74 -56.26
CA ALA A 969 55.44 -68.46 -56.23
C ALA A 969 55.96 -68.00 -57.62
N PRO A 970 56.67 -66.87 -57.72
CA PRO A 970 57.34 -66.13 -56.63
C PRO A 970 56.52 -65.00 -55.97
N ASP A 971 55.29 -64.70 -56.41
CA ASP A 971 54.54 -63.49 -56.03
C ASP A 971 53.24 -63.78 -55.22
N LEU A 972 52.70 -62.74 -54.57
CA LEU A 972 51.43 -62.79 -53.83
C LEU A 972 50.30 -62.13 -54.65
N VAL A 973 49.20 -62.85 -54.88
CA VAL A 973 48.08 -62.40 -55.74
C VAL A 973 46.78 -62.27 -54.94
N ILE A 974 45.97 -61.25 -55.26
CA ILE A 974 44.63 -61.03 -54.69
C ILE A 974 43.55 -61.51 -55.66
N VAL A 975 42.61 -62.28 -55.15
CA VAL A 975 41.50 -62.86 -55.90
C VAL A 975 40.17 -62.43 -55.27
N PRO A 976 39.24 -61.79 -56.01
CA PRO A 976 39.31 -61.38 -57.41
C PRO A 976 40.28 -60.19 -57.64
N SER A 977 40.70 -59.99 -58.88
CA SER A 977 41.69 -58.96 -59.21
C SER A 977 41.11 -57.54 -59.07
N LEU A 978 41.98 -56.54 -58.93
CA LEU A 978 41.55 -55.13 -58.90
C LEU A 978 40.84 -54.70 -60.20
N ASP A 979 41.17 -55.34 -61.33
CA ASP A 979 40.53 -55.08 -62.62
C ASP A 979 39.09 -55.63 -62.66
N ASP A 980 38.84 -56.78 -62.03
CA ASP A 980 37.49 -57.35 -61.89
C ASP A 980 36.59 -56.45 -61.04
N ILE A 981 37.14 -55.88 -59.96
CA ILE A 981 36.46 -54.89 -59.12
C ILE A 981 36.12 -53.63 -59.92
N GLN A 982 37.05 -53.12 -60.73
CA GLN A 982 36.80 -51.96 -61.59
C GLN A 982 35.74 -52.24 -62.67
N HIS A 983 35.72 -53.45 -63.23
CA HIS A 983 34.70 -53.86 -64.19
C HIS A 983 33.29 -53.87 -63.58
N ALA A 984 33.15 -54.39 -62.36
CA ALA A 984 31.88 -54.40 -61.64
C ALA A 984 31.35 -52.99 -61.37
N ILE A 985 32.22 -52.06 -60.97
CA ILE A 985 31.83 -50.65 -60.76
C ILE A 985 31.31 -50.03 -62.06
N ASN A 986 32.00 -50.27 -63.18
CA ASN A 986 31.57 -49.78 -64.49
C ASN A 986 30.21 -50.35 -64.90
N ARG A 987 29.92 -51.61 -64.56
CA ARG A 987 28.62 -52.23 -64.76
C ARG A 987 27.53 -51.57 -63.89
N MET A 988 27.79 -51.30 -62.61
CA MET A 988 26.83 -50.60 -61.73
C MET A 988 26.50 -49.18 -62.22
N ILE A 989 27.50 -48.44 -62.75
CA ILE A 989 27.27 -47.12 -63.35
C ILE A 989 26.29 -47.23 -64.51
N HIS A 990 26.48 -48.22 -65.39
CA HIS A 990 25.59 -48.44 -66.53
C HIS A 990 24.15 -48.73 -66.08
N LEU A 991 23.97 -49.63 -65.11
CA LEU A 991 22.64 -49.98 -64.57
C LEU A 991 21.93 -48.76 -63.97
N THR A 992 22.66 -47.91 -63.25
CA THR A 992 22.14 -46.66 -62.67
C THR A 992 21.61 -45.69 -63.74
N LEU A 993 22.30 -45.59 -64.88
CA LEU A 993 21.88 -44.75 -66.00
C LEU A 993 20.67 -45.34 -66.74
N GLU A 994 20.58 -46.66 -66.85
CA GLU A 994 19.47 -47.34 -67.54
C GLU A 994 18.11 -47.13 -66.86
N VAL A 995 18.06 -46.84 -65.56
CA VAL A 995 16.81 -46.49 -64.86
C VAL A 995 16.05 -45.36 -65.57
N SER A 996 16.78 -44.36 -66.11
CA SER A 996 16.18 -43.24 -66.84
C SER A 996 15.57 -43.62 -68.20
N ARG A 997 15.88 -44.82 -68.73
CA ARG A 997 15.22 -45.38 -69.92
C ARG A 997 13.81 -45.88 -69.65
N GLY A 998 13.50 -46.28 -68.41
CA GLY A 998 12.18 -46.79 -68.02
C GLY A 998 11.15 -45.69 -67.74
N VAL A 999 11.55 -44.42 -67.67
CA VAL A 999 10.64 -43.28 -67.46
C VAL A 999 10.21 -42.71 -68.82
N ALA A 1000 8.91 -42.80 -69.13
CA ALA A 1000 8.36 -42.31 -70.39
C ALA A 1000 8.19 -40.78 -70.41
N GLN A 1001 8.44 -40.15 -71.57
CA GLN A 1001 8.12 -38.73 -71.78
C GLN A 1001 6.60 -38.52 -71.92
N TRP A 1002 6.10 -37.42 -71.35
CA TRP A 1002 4.68 -37.06 -71.33
C TRP A 1002 4.07 -36.89 -72.73
N GLY A 1003 2.77 -37.15 -72.88
CA GLY A 1003 2.04 -37.11 -74.16
C GLY A 1003 1.99 -38.42 -74.95
N GLN A 1004 2.48 -39.55 -74.40
CA GLN A 1004 2.53 -40.87 -75.05
C GLN A 1004 1.47 -41.88 -74.55
N ARG A 1005 0.42 -41.40 -73.85
CA ARG A 1005 -0.56 -42.23 -73.11
C ARG A 1005 -1.29 -43.31 -73.94
N HIS A 1006 -1.54 -43.06 -75.22
CA HIS A 1006 -2.24 -44.00 -76.11
C HIS A 1006 -1.38 -45.23 -76.49
N LEU A 1007 -0.06 -45.09 -76.53
CA LEU A 1007 0.87 -46.19 -76.78
C LEU A 1007 1.06 -47.07 -75.54
N GLN A 1008 1.09 -46.45 -74.34
CA GLN A 1008 1.29 -47.13 -73.05
C GLN A 1008 0.10 -48.02 -72.64
N ARG A 1009 -1.15 -47.59 -72.91
CA ARG A 1009 -2.36 -48.40 -72.69
C ARG A 1009 -2.45 -49.64 -73.60
N SER A 1010 -1.77 -49.65 -74.74
CA SER A 1010 -1.74 -50.81 -75.65
C SER A 1010 -0.77 -51.90 -75.19
N ILE A 1011 0.29 -51.52 -74.45
CA ILE A 1011 1.35 -52.43 -73.97
C ILE A 1011 0.91 -53.18 -72.70
N LEU A 1012 0.02 -52.60 -71.87
CA LEU A 1012 -0.50 -53.21 -70.64
C LEU A 1012 -1.63 -54.26 -70.85
N LYS A 1013 -2.02 -54.58 -72.09
CA LYS A 1013 -3.16 -55.48 -72.41
C LYS A 1013 -2.77 -56.91 -72.83
N SER A 1014 -1.50 -57.30 -72.76
CA SER A 1014 -1.02 -58.66 -73.03
C SER A 1014 -0.07 -59.09 -71.89
N GLU A 1015 -0.30 -60.08 -71.03
CA GLU A 1015 -1.28 -61.19 -70.87
C GLU A 1015 -1.31 -61.60 -69.37
N PRO A 1016 -2.17 -62.55 -68.94
CA PRO A 1016 -1.74 -63.47 -67.87
C PRO A 1016 -2.03 -64.95 -68.16
N GLY A 1017 -1.03 -65.84 -67.95
CA GLY A 1017 -1.29 -67.24 -67.59
C GLY A 1017 -0.29 -68.35 -67.99
N THR A 1018 0.68 -68.63 -67.09
CA THR A 1018 1.04 -69.95 -66.50
C THR A 1018 1.73 -71.13 -67.25
N HIS A 1019 2.81 -71.60 -66.59
CA HIS A 1019 3.30 -72.99 -66.32
C HIS A 1019 4.39 -73.70 -67.19
N GLN A 1020 5.56 -73.87 -66.53
CA GLN A 1020 6.34 -75.10 -66.26
C GLN A 1020 7.27 -75.78 -67.30
N ALA A 1021 8.53 -75.92 -66.83
CA ALA A 1021 9.39 -77.12 -66.74
C ALA A 1021 10.41 -77.49 -67.84
N ALA A 1022 11.67 -77.53 -67.38
CA ALA A 1022 12.73 -78.53 -67.58
C ALA A 1022 13.52 -78.65 -68.90
N SER A 1023 14.77 -78.16 -68.79
CA SER A 1023 16.04 -78.92 -68.88
C SER A 1023 16.67 -79.38 -70.21
N VAL A 1024 18.00 -79.16 -70.22
CA VAL A 1024 19.11 -79.89 -70.88
C VAL A 1024 19.48 -79.53 -72.33
N GLY A 1025 20.73 -79.07 -72.48
CA GLY A 1025 21.65 -79.68 -73.44
C GLY A 1025 22.35 -78.79 -74.47
N PHE A 1026 23.54 -78.29 -74.11
CA PHE A 1026 24.80 -78.27 -74.89
C PHE A 1026 24.85 -77.84 -76.38
N GLY A 1027 25.82 -76.96 -76.68
CA GLY A 1027 26.71 -77.17 -77.84
C GLY A 1027 26.86 -76.09 -78.92
N SER A 1028 27.81 -75.17 -78.69
CA SER A 1028 28.89 -74.74 -79.60
C SER A 1028 28.64 -74.23 -81.05
N GLN A 1029 29.14 -73.00 -81.28
CA GLN A 1029 29.95 -72.48 -82.40
C GLN A 1029 29.50 -72.59 -83.87
N GLY A 1030 29.54 -71.43 -84.56
CA GLY A 1030 30.18 -71.36 -85.89
C GLY A 1030 29.57 -70.48 -86.99
N LYS A 1031 30.20 -69.32 -87.21
CA LYS A 1031 30.55 -68.70 -88.51
C LYS A 1031 29.46 -68.16 -89.49
N LYS A 1032 29.48 -66.83 -89.57
CA LYS A 1032 29.68 -65.93 -90.74
C LYS A 1032 29.06 -66.23 -92.13
N ALA A 1033 28.34 -65.19 -92.58
CA ALA A 1033 28.30 -64.57 -93.93
C ALA A 1033 27.35 -65.20 -94.97
N ARG A 1034 26.39 -64.51 -95.59
CA ARG A 1034 26.54 -63.46 -96.63
C ARG A 1034 25.15 -62.91 -97.02
N LYS A 1035 25.16 -61.71 -97.60
CA LYS A 1035 24.02 -60.88 -98.06
C LYS A 1035 23.17 -61.52 -99.18
N GLY A 1036 21.87 -61.16 -99.22
CA GLY A 1036 21.05 -61.19 -100.44
C GLY A 1036 19.52 -61.09 -100.22
N GLU A 1037 19.01 -59.84 -100.25
CA GLU A 1037 17.68 -59.38 -100.70
C GLU A 1037 16.32 -59.86 -100.12
N LYS A 1038 15.65 -58.89 -99.46
CA LYS A 1038 14.21 -58.50 -99.48
C LYS A 1038 13.11 -59.58 -99.45
N GLY A 1039 12.38 -59.60 -98.34
CA GLY A 1039 10.96 -59.97 -98.31
C GLY A 1039 10.40 -60.23 -96.92
N ALA A 1040 9.57 -59.29 -96.44
CA ALA A 1040 8.48 -59.44 -95.47
C ALA A 1040 8.78 -59.81 -93.99
N ASP A 1041 7.98 -59.15 -93.13
CA ASP A 1041 7.80 -59.32 -91.69
C ASP A 1041 8.97 -58.96 -90.76
N ASP A 1042 8.97 -57.69 -90.33
CA ASP A 1042 9.43 -57.36 -88.99
C ASP A 1042 8.52 -56.28 -88.37
N LYS A 1043 7.67 -56.70 -87.41
CA LYS A 1043 6.84 -55.81 -86.57
C LYS A 1043 7.79 -54.98 -85.69
N VAL A 1044 8.15 -53.79 -86.15
CA VAL A 1044 8.89 -52.81 -85.33
C VAL A 1044 7.98 -52.32 -84.20
N VAL A 1045 8.13 -52.90 -83.01
CA VAL A 1045 7.67 -52.31 -81.75
C VAL A 1045 8.37 -50.96 -81.61
N ARG A 1046 7.64 -49.86 -81.82
CA ARG A 1046 8.15 -48.50 -81.57
C ARG A 1046 8.45 -48.35 -80.07
N LYS A 1047 9.73 -48.41 -79.69
CA LYS A 1047 10.19 -48.10 -78.33
C LYS A 1047 9.73 -46.68 -77.93
N LEU A 1048 9.15 -46.55 -76.74
CA LEU A 1048 8.72 -45.27 -76.15
C LEU A 1048 9.90 -44.30 -76.03
N LYS A 1049 9.65 -42.99 -76.23
CA LYS A 1049 10.68 -41.97 -75.95
C LYS A 1049 10.82 -41.79 -74.44
N ASN A 1050 12.06 -41.78 -73.95
CA ASN A 1050 12.41 -41.73 -72.53
C ASN A 1050 13.32 -40.54 -72.18
N PHE A 1051 13.65 -40.37 -70.90
CA PHE A 1051 14.49 -39.26 -70.41
C PHE A 1051 15.99 -39.56 -70.43
N TYR A 1052 16.42 -40.67 -71.04
CA TYR A 1052 17.81 -41.15 -70.96
C TYR A 1052 18.83 -40.16 -71.54
N SER A 1053 18.62 -39.63 -72.75
CA SER A 1053 19.57 -38.69 -73.36
C SER A 1053 19.78 -37.44 -72.49
N GLY A 1054 18.68 -36.89 -71.95
CA GLY A 1054 18.74 -35.72 -71.09
C GLY A 1054 19.42 -35.96 -69.73
N VAL A 1055 19.46 -37.20 -69.23
CA VAL A 1055 20.18 -37.54 -68.00
C VAL A 1055 21.65 -37.86 -68.30
N ALA A 1056 21.93 -38.65 -69.34
CA ALA A 1056 23.27 -39.09 -69.71
C ALA A 1056 24.17 -37.95 -70.22
N GLU A 1057 23.60 -36.96 -70.92
CA GLU A 1057 24.34 -35.80 -71.45
C GLU A 1057 24.63 -34.72 -70.38
N ASN A 1058 24.22 -34.93 -69.13
CA ASN A 1058 24.46 -33.97 -68.07
C ASN A 1058 25.95 -33.93 -67.65
N GLU A 1059 26.58 -32.76 -67.78
CA GLU A 1059 28.00 -32.54 -67.50
C GLU A 1059 28.42 -32.95 -66.08
N ALA A 1060 27.56 -32.74 -65.08
CA ALA A 1060 27.86 -33.10 -63.70
C ALA A 1060 27.84 -34.62 -63.46
N ILE A 1061 26.94 -35.34 -64.15
CA ILE A 1061 26.86 -36.81 -64.11
C ILE A 1061 28.08 -37.40 -64.84
N ALA A 1062 28.42 -36.89 -66.01
CA ALA A 1062 29.59 -37.31 -66.78
C ALA A 1062 30.90 -37.19 -65.97
N LYS A 1063 31.10 -36.08 -65.25
CA LYS A 1063 32.27 -35.88 -64.37
C LYS A 1063 32.39 -36.96 -63.28
N ILE A 1064 31.29 -37.37 -62.66
CA ILE A 1064 31.31 -38.41 -61.61
C ILE A 1064 31.63 -39.79 -62.21
N ILE A 1065 31.10 -40.08 -63.41
CA ILE A 1065 31.37 -41.34 -64.12
C ILE A 1065 32.86 -41.49 -64.43
N VAL A 1066 33.52 -40.42 -64.91
CA VAL A 1066 34.96 -40.45 -65.20
C VAL A 1066 35.76 -40.77 -63.94
N LEU A 1067 35.43 -40.14 -62.81
CA LEU A 1067 36.13 -40.37 -61.55
C LEU A 1067 35.92 -41.78 -60.98
N LEU A 1068 34.75 -42.37 -61.18
CA LEU A 1068 34.46 -43.75 -60.76
C LEU A 1068 35.15 -44.80 -61.64
N SER A 1069 35.35 -44.50 -62.92
CA SER A 1069 35.99 -45.40 -63.88
C SER A 1069 37.50 -45.56 -63.65
N SER A 1070 38.10 -44.69 -62.83
CA SER A 1070 39.52 -44.73 -62.43
C SER A 1070 39.75 -45.07 -60.95
N ALA A 1071 38.71 -45.41 -60.19
CA ALA A 1071 38.81 -45.66 -58.75
C ALA A 1071 39.63 -46.92 -58.39
N GLY A 1072 39.59 -47.96 -59.21
CA GLY A 1072 40.38 -49.18 -59.05
C GLY A 1072 41.89 -48.92 -59.12
N ASN A 1073 42.33 -47.97 -59.95
CA ASN A 1073 43.75 -47.60 -60.03
C ASN A 1073 44.27 -46.98 -58.72
N SER A 1074 43.42 -46.21 -58.02
CA SER A 1074 43.79 -45.63 -56.72
C SER A 1074 43.97 -46.66 -55.60
N LEU A 1075 43.38 -47.86 -55.74
CA LEU A 1075 43.51 -48.92 -54.75
C LEU A 1075 44.79 -49.75 -54.95
N LYS A 1076 45.41 -49.67 -56.14
CA LYS A 1076 46.55 -50.51 -56.54
C LYS A 1076 47.81 -50.25 -55.71
N GLU A 1077 48.16 -49.00 -55.46
CA GLU A 1077 49.35 -48.64 -54.68
C GLU A 1077 49.25 -49.12 -53.23
N GLY A 1078 48.14 -48.81 -52.54
CA GLY A 1078 47.98 -49.20 -51.15
C GLY A 1078 47.80 -50.70 -50.94
N VAL A 1079 47.24 -51.43 -51.92
CA VAL A 1079 47.22 -52.90 -51.90
C VAL A 1079 48.64 -53.48 -52.01
N SER A 1080 49.50 -52.89 -52.84
CA SER A 1080 50.90 -53.32 -52.97
C SER A 1080 51.70 -53.11 -51.68
N GLU A 1081 51.45 -52.03 -50.93
CA GLU A 1081 52.05 -51.80 -49.61
C GLU A 1081 51.65 -52.88 -48.59
N VAL A 1082 50.38 -53.32 -48.60
CA VAL A 1082 49.91 -54.39 -47.71
C VAL A 1082 50.58 -55.73 -48.03
N LEU A 1083 50.88 -56.01 -49.30
CA LEU A 1083 51.55 -57.25 -49.70
C LEU A 1083 53.03 -57.28 -49.30
N GLN A 1084 53.74 -56.14 -49.26
CA GLN A 1084 55.15 -56.05 -48.83
C GLN A 1084 55.39 -56.53 -47.38
N VAL A 1085 54.37 -56.46 -46.51
CA VAL A 1085 54.48 -56.96 -45.12
C VAL A 1085 54.85 -58.45 -45.06
N PHE A 1086 54.53 -59.20 -46.09
CA PHE A 1086 54.82 -60.64 -46.17
C PHE A 1086 56.19 -60.97 -46.77
N ASP A 1087 56.96 -59.97 -47.25
CA ASP A 1087 58.30 -60.18 -47.82
C ASP A 1087 59.29 -60.77 -46.81
N LYS A 1088 59.08 -60.59 -45.50
CA LYS A 1088 59.92 -61.19 -44.46
C LYS A 1088 59.97 -62.72 -44.49
N TYR A 1089 58.99 -63.36 -45.13
CA TYR A 1089 58.89 -64.81 -45.22
C TYR A 1089 59.39 -65.37 -46.55
N LYS A 1090 59.86 -64.50 -47.44
CA LYS A 1090 60.22 -64.83 -48.83
C LYS A 1090 61.23 -65.98 -48.93
N VAL A 1091 62.18 -66.02 -48.00
CA VAL A 1091 63.21 -67.08 -47.88
C VAL A 1091 62.59 -68.48 -47.90
N LEU A 1092 61.42 -68.68 -47.28
CA LEU A 1092 60.78 -70.00 -47.18
C LEU A 1092 60.40 -70.60 -48.54
N TRP A 1093 60.06 -69.78 -49.55
CA TRP A 1093 59.61 -70.25 -50.86
C TRP A 1093 60.53 -69.87 -52.03
N THR A 1094 61.63 -69.15 -51.77
CA THR A 1094 62.59 -68.76 -52.82
C THR A 1094 63.88 -69.56 -52.84
N GLU A 1095 64.33 -70.12 -51.73
CA GLU A 1095 65.62 -70.83 -51.64
C GLU A 1095 65.45 -72.36 -51.63
N ASP A 1096 66.49 -73.10 -52.06
CA ASP A 1096 66.48 -74.57 -52.12
C ASP A 1096 66.94 -75.20 -50.79
N LYS A 1097 66.14 -76.13 -50.27
CA LYS A 1097 66.25 -76.72 -48.92
C LYS A 1097 67.49 -77.58 -48.76
N ASP A 1098 67.80 -78.39 -49.77
CA ASP A 1098 68.86 -79.40 -49.69
C ASP A 1098 70.25 -78.76 -49.75
N THR A 1099 70.42 -77.70 -50.53
CA THR A 1099 71.71 -76.99 -50.64
C THR A 1099 72.14 -76.35 -49.33
N ILE A 1100 71.22 -75.71 -48.60
CA ILE A 1100 71.54 -75.00 -47.36
C ILE A 1100 71.96 -75.98 -46.26
N PHE A 1101 71.24 -77.09 -46.10
CA PHE A 1101 71.58 -78.05 -45.05
C PHE A 1101 72.82 -78.88 -45.36
N GLN A 1102 73.13 -79.17 -46.63
CA GLN A 1102 74.39 -79.84 -46.98
C GLN A 1102 75.63 -79.02 -46.61
N GLU A 1103 75.60 -77.71 -46.86
CA GLU A 1103 76.67 -76.80 -46.44
C GLU A 1103 76.79 -76.73 -44.92
N PHE A 1104 75.66 -76.72 -44.21
CA PHE A 1104 75.62 -76.67 -42.76
C PHE A 1104 76.20 -77.91 -42.05
N PHE A 1105 75.93 -79.12 -42.55
CA PHE A 1105 76.51 -80.34 -41.96
C PHE A 1105 77.98 -80.58 -42.37
N ALA A 1106 78.43 -80.02 -43.49
CA ALA A 1106 79.85 -80.10 -43.90
C ALA A 1106 80.80 -79.40 -42.92
N THR A 1107 80.31 -78.44 -42.13
CA THR A 1107 81.06 -77.74 -41.08
C THR A 1107 81.22 -78.51 -39.77
N ASP A 1108 80.71 -79.75 -39.69
CA ASP A 1108 80.69 -80.61 -38.49
C ASP A 1108 80.17 -79.87 -37.24
N PRO A 1109 78.92 -79.34 -37.30
CA PRO A 1109 78.39 -78.41 -36.31
C PRO A 1109 78.19 -79.07 -34.94
N SER A 1110 78.33 -78.27 -33.89
CA SER A 1110 78.07 -78.71 -32.53
C SER A 1110 76.57 -78.96 -32.29
N LEU A 1111 76.26 -79.82 -31.31
CA LEU A 1111 74.86 -80.11 -30.92
C LEU A 1111 74.05 -78.86 -30.53
N SER A 1112 74.70 -77.78 -30.07
CA SER A 1112 74.02 -76.54 -29.72
C SER A 1112 73.55 -75.79 -30.97
N GLU A 1113 74.38 -75.71 -32.00
CA GLU A 1113 74.08 -74.98 -33.25
C GLU A 1113 72.94 -75.65 -34.02
N ILE A 1114 72.93 -77.00 -34.08
CA ILE A 1114 71.84 -77.75 -34.71
C ILE A 1114 70.50 -77.50 -33.98
N ARG A 1115 70.53 -77.40 -32.65
CA ARG A 1115 69.33 -77.13 -31.85
C ARG A 1115 68.81 -75.71 -32.09
N GLU A 1116 69.68 -74.73 -32.25
CA GLU A 1116 69.31 -73.34 -32.55
C GLU A 1116 68.59 -73.24 -33.91
N GLU A 1117 69.06 -73.95 -34.93
CA GLU A 1117 68.42 -73.93 -36.26
C GLU A 1117 67.03 -74.60 -36.26
N ILE A 1118 66.85 -75.67 -35.48
CA ILE A 1118 65.53 -76.29 -35.28
C ILE A 1118 64.55 -75.30 -34.59
N VAL A 1119 65.04 -74.55 -33.60
CA VAL A 1119 64.24 -73.53 -32.90
C VAL A 1119 63.87 -72.39 -33.85
N HIS A 1120 64.76 -71.98 -34.75
CA HIS A 1120 64.52 -70.93 -35.73
C HIS A 1120 63.32 -71.25 -36.66
N TYR A 1121 63.24 -72.46 -37.22
CA TYR A 1121 62.07 -72.84 -38.03
C TYR A 1121 60.78 -73.04 -37.20
N ASP A 1122 60.90 -73.42 -35.92
CA ASP A 1122 59.76 -73.48 -34.99
C ASP A 1122 59.18 -72.09 -34.68
N THR A 1123 60.02 -71.05 -34.57
CA THR A 1123 59.52 -69.68 -34.38
C THR A 1123 58.76 -69.19 -35.60
N PHE A 1124 59.20 -69.51 -36.83
CA PHE A 1124 58.43 -69.20 -38.03
C PHE A 1124 57.05 -69.87 -38.05
N GLU A 1125 56.95 -71.15 -37.67
CA GLU A 1125 55.66 -71.85 -37.60
C GLU A 1125 54.72 -71.19 -36.57
N GLN A 1126 55.26 -70.71 -35.44
CA GLN A 1126 54.50 -69.95 -34.44
C GLN A 1126 54.04 -68.58 -34.96
N GLU A 1127 54.90 -67.86 -35.69
CA GLU A 1127 54.51 -66.60 -36.33
C GLU A 1127 53.38 -66.79 -37.35
N MET A 1128 53.42 -67.86 -38.16
CA MET A 1128 52.34 -68.19 -39.10
C MET A 1128 51.02 -68.44 -38.40
N LYS A 1129 51.04 -69.15 -37.26
CA LYS A 1129 49.85 -69.38 -36.42
C LYS A 1129 49.26 -68.07 -35.90
N ASN A 1130 50.07 -67.03 -35.72
CA ASN A 1130 49.66 -65.72 -35.20
C ASN A 1130 49.25 -64.70 -36.27
N LEU A 1131 49.31 -65.02 -37.57
CA LEU A 1131 48.84 -64.12 -38.63
C LEU A 1131 47.33 -63.83 -38.50
N LYS A 1132 46.97 -62.55 -38.57
CA LYS A 1132 45.58 -62.07 -38.52
C LYS A 1132 44.78 -62.67 -39.70
N PRO A 1133 43.59 -63.24 -39.47
CA PRO A 1133 42.81 -63.93 -40.52
C PRO A 1133 42.21 -63.00 -41.56
N VAL A 1134 42.04 -61.73 -41.21
CA VAL A 1134 41.38 -60.71 -42.03
C VAL A 1134 42.12 -59.38 -41.90
N ILE A 1135 42.36 -58.72 -43.03
CA ILE A 1135 42.98 -57.40 -43.14
C ILE A 1135 42.00 -56.47 -43.88
N PRO A 1136 41.36 -55.52 -43.20
CA PRO A 1136 40.49 -54.55 -43.86
C PRO A 1136 41.32 -53.48 -44.58
N PHE A 1137 41.09 -53.28 -45.88
CA PHE A 1137 41.73 -52.25 -46.69
C PHE A 1137 40.68 -51.45 -47.48
N GLY A 1138 40.27 -50.30 -46.94
CA GLY A 1138 39.29 -49.40 -47.57
C GLY A 1138 37.97 -50.13 -47.90
N PRO A 1139 37.58 -50.24 -49.20
CA PRO A 1139 36.36 -50.93 -49.61
C PRO A 1139 36.48 -52.47 -49.64
N ILE A 1140 37.69 -53.03 -49.52
CA ILE A 1140 37.99 -54.46 -49.68
C ILE A 1140 38.39 -55.09 -48.35
N GLU A 1141 37.81 -56.25 -48.03
CA GLU A 1141 38.23 -57.10 -46.92
C GLU A 1141 39.13 -58.23 -47.45
N LEU A 1142 40.42 -58.23 -47.08
CA LEU A 1142 41.42 -59.21 -47.53
C LEU A 1142 41.53 -60.38 -46.55
N HIS A 1143 41.28 -61.60 -47.02
CA HIS A 1143 41.41 -62.82 -46.22
C HIS A 1143 42.78 -63.49 -46.43
N THR A 1144 43.50 -63.77 -45.35
CA THR A 1144 44.86 -64.35 -45.36
C THR A 1144 44.88 -65.87 -45.14
N ALA A 1145 43.71 -66.50 -44.96
CA ALA A 1145 43.62 -67.92 -44.64
C ALA A 1145 44.30 -68.86 -45.66
N PRO A 1146 44.22 -68.64 -46.99
CA PRO A 1146 44.93 -69.46 -47.97
C PRO A 1146 46.46 -69.30 -47.85
N LEU A 1147 46.94 -68.06 -47.77
CA LEU A 1147 48.36 -67.75 -47.58
C LEU A 1147 48.95 -68.40 -46.32
N LYS A 1148 48.25 -68.29 -45.18
CA LYS A 1148 48.68 -68.88 -43.91
C LYS A 1148 48.87 -70.39 -44.01
N LYS A 1149 47.97 -71.10 -44.70
CA LYS A 1149 48.08 -72.55 -44.91
C LYS A 1149 49.31 -72.88 -45.76
N ALA A 1150 49.55 -72.14 -46.84
CA ALA A 1150 50.70 -72.36 -47.71
C ALA A 1150 52.03 -72.18 -46.96
N LEU A 1151 52.19 -71.08 -46.21
CA LEU A 1151 53.43 -70.78 -45.48
C LEU A 1151 53.72 -71.77 -44.34
N THR A 1152 52.68 -72.26 -43.66
CA THR A 1152 52.85 -73.24 -42.57
C THR A 1152 53.36 -74.59 -43.10
N ILE A 1153 52.84 -75.03 -44.26
CA ILE A 1153 53.30 -76.26 -44.92
C ILE A 1153 54.77 -76.12 -45.32
N GLU A 1154 55.14 -74.95 -45.83
CA GLU A 1154 56.51 -74.70 -46.28
C GLU A 1154 57.50 -74.73 -45.10
N ALA A 1155 57.24 -73.98 -44.02
CA ALA A 1155 58.09 -73.97 -42.81
C ALA A 1155 58.27 -75.37 -42.18
N TYR A 1156 57.20 -76.17 -42.11
CA TYR A 1156 57.28 -77.54 -41.61
C TYR A 1156 58.21 -78.43 -42.46
N SER A 1157 58.15 -78.26 -43.79
CA SER A 1157 58.99 -79.04 -44.69
C SER A 1157 60.49 -78.72 -44.53
N TRP A 1158 60.86 -77.46 -44.25
CA TRP A 1158 62.26 -77.07 -43.94
C TRP A 1158 62.77 -77.80 -42.69
N LYS A 1159 61.98 -77.82 -41.61
CA LYS A 1159 62.33 -78.52 -40.36
C LYS A 1159 62.54 -80.04 -40.56
N MET A 1160 61.70 -80.68 -41.35
CA MET A 1160 61.78 -82.13 -41.58
C MET A 1160 63.04 -82.55 -42.37
N VAL A 1161 63.53 -81.72 -43.28
CA VAL A 1161 64.78 -81.99 -44.01
C VAL A 1161 65.98 -81.94 -43.07
N LEU A 1162 66.06 -80.93 -42.20
CA LEU A 1162 67.10 -80.81 -41.17
C LEU A 1162 67.16 -82.04 -40.24
N CYS A 1163 66.00 -82.50 -39.73
CA CYS A 1163 65.94 -83.69 -38.88
C CYS A 1163 66.38 -84.98 -39.58
N ARG A 1164 66.18 -85.08 -40.91
CA ARG A 1164 66.58 -86.27 -41.68
C ARG A 1164 68.11 -86.40 -41.74
N TYR A 1165 68.82 -85.32 -42.06
CA TYR A 1165 70.28 -85.32 -42.12
C TYR A 1165 70.91 -85.63 -40.75
N LEU A 1166 70.34 -85.09 -39.66
CA LEU A 1166 70.78 -85.39 -38.30
C LEU A 1166 70.71 -86.90 -37.98
N ASN A 1167 69.63 -87.56 -38.36
CA ASN A 1167 69.42 -88.99 -38.08
C ASN A 1167 70.43 -89.89 -38.84
N GLU A 1168 70.77 -89.54 -40.08
CA GLU A 1168 71.75 -90.31 -40.87
C GLU A 1168 73.17 -90.23 -40.29
N GLU A 1169 73.58 -89.05 -39.81
CA GLU A 1169 74.84 -88.81 -39.10
C GLU A 1169 74.97 -89.69 -37.83
N TYR A 1170 73.97 -89.65 -36.95
CA TYR A 1170 73.99 -90.43 -35.70
C TYR A 1170 73.91 -91.93 -35.89
N LYS A 1171 73.20 -92.39 -36.92
CA LYS A 1171 73.14 -93.81 -37.27
C LYS A 1171 74.53 -94.39 -37.58
N LYS A 1172 75.40 -93.62 -38.26
CA LYS A 1172 76.78 -94.05 -38.53
C LYS A 1172 77.58 -94.18 -37.23
N LYS A 1173 77.51 -93.16 -36.35
CA LYS A 1173 78.20 -93.14 -35.06
C LYS A 1173 77.81 -94.32 -34.16
N LEU A 1174 76.53 -94.71 -34.13
CA LEU A 1174 76.04 -95.86 -33.35
C LEU A 1174 76.63 -97.21 -33.83
N LEU A 1175 76.71 -97.42 -35.15
CA LEU A 1175 77.21 -98.68 -35.71
C LEU A 1175 78.67 -98.94 -35.34
N ASP A 1176 79.49 -97.88 -35.31
CA ASP A 1176 80.90 -97.96 -34.90
C ASP A 1176 81.05 -98.41 -33.44
N VAL A 1177 80.24 -97.87 -32.53
CA VAL A 1177 80.24 -98.25 -31.10
C VAL A 1177 79.85 -99.72 -30.90
N VAL A 1178 78.81 -100.19 -31.58
CA VAL A 1178 78.34 -101.59 -31.47
C VAL A 1178 79.42 -102.57 -31.93
N SER A 1179 80.12 -102.25 -33.02
CA SER A 1179 81.22 -103.10 -33.53
C SER A 1179 82.35 -103.23 -32.49
N PHE A 1180 82.71 -102.14 -31.82
CA PHE A 1180 83.77 -102.10 -30.81
C PHE A 1180 83.47 -102.98 -29.58
N ILE A 1181 82.21 -102.97 -29.11
CA ILE A 1181 81.77 -103.77 -27.95
C ILE A 1181 81.86 -105.27 -28.23
N SER A 1182 81.43 -105.70 -29.41
CA SER A 1182 81.41 -107.12 -29.81
C SER A 1182 82.82 -107.73 -29.83
N ASP A 1183 83.80 -107.02 -30.36
CA ASP A 1183 85.18 -107.51 -30.49
C ASP A 1183 85.87 -107.73 -29.13
N HIS A 1184 85.57 -106.89 -28.13
CA HIS A 1184 86.22 -106.96 -26.82
C HIS A 1184 85.55 -107.96 -25.87
N ILE A 1185 84.23 -108.20 -26.00
CA ILE A 1185 83.53 -109.29 -25.29
C ILE A 1185 84.12 -110.66 -25.66
N ASN A 1186 84.39 -110.88 -26.94
CA ASN A 1186 84.97 -112.13 -27.42
C ASN A 1186 86.34 -112.41 -26.80
N LYS A 1187 87.20 -111.39 -26.69
CA LYS A 1187 88.54 -111.51 -26.08
C LYS A 1187 88.49 -111.86 -24.58
N LEU A 1188 87.51 -111.36 -23.83
CA LEU A 1188 87.36 -111.59 -22.39
C LEU A 1188 86.74 -112.95 -22.02
N SER A 1189 86.10 -113.63 -22.97
CA SER A 1189 85.38 -114.89 -22.73
C SER A 1189 86.25 -116.16 -22.73
N ARG A 1190 87.56 -116.04 -22.99
CA ARG A 1190 88.48 -117.18 -23.10
C ARG A 1190 88.86 -117.72 -21.69
N PRO A 1191 88.79 -119.04 -21.43
CA PRO A 1191 89.09 -119.61 -20.12
C PRO A 1191 90.59 -119.52 -19.80
N LEU A 1192 90.93 -119.16 -18.56
CA LEU A 1192 92.30 -118.92 -18.11
C LEU A 1192 92.99 -120.23 -17.70
N ALA A 1193 93.97 -120.70 -18.49
CA ALA A 1193 94.74 -121.91 -18.18
C ALA A 1193 96.22 -121.62 -17.91
N ASP A 1194 96.75 -120.52 -18.46
CA ASP A 1194 98.13 -120.08 -18.27
C ASP A 1194 98.24 -118.56 -17.99
N LEU A 1195 99.48 -118.10 -17.77
CA LEU A 1195 99.78 -116.68 -17.49
C LEU A 1195 99.61 -115.77 -18.72
N ASP A 1196 99.63 -116.32 -19.94
CA ASP A 1196 99.41 -115.53 -21.17
C ASP A 1196 97.92 -115.20 -21.36
N ASP A 1197 97.02 -116.10 -20.97
CA ASP A 1197 95.58 -115.85 -20.96
C ASP A 1197 95.19 -114.69 -20.02
N VAL A 1198 95.88 -114.57 -18.87
CA VAL A 1198 95.66 -113.46 -17.91
C VAL A 1198 96.11 -112.12 -18.51
N ARG A 1199 97.19 -112.12 -19.31
CA ARG A 1199 97.71 -110.90 -19.95
C ARG A 1199 96.74 -110.36 -21.01
N LEU A 1200 96.18 -111.23 -21.84
CA LEU A 1200 95.19 -110.87 -22.86
C LEU A 1200 93.88 -110.32 -22.28
N ALA A 1201 93.40 -110.88 -21.18
CA ALA A 1201 92.21 -110.37 -20.50
C ALA A 1201 92.45 -108.98 -19.88
N MET A 1202 93.65 -108.73 -19.34
CA MET A 1202 94.02 -107.43 -18.80
C MET A 1202 94.19 -106.34 -19.87
N GLU A 1203 94.80 -106.66 -21.02
CA GLU A 1203 94.87 -105.72 -22.16
C GLU A 1203 93.49 -105.36 -22.70
N ALA A 1204 92.57 -106.33 -22.81
CA ALA A 1204 91.20 -106.07 -23.25
C ALA A 1204 90.41 -105.18 -22.26
N LEU A 1205 90.61 -105.38 -20.94
CA LEU A 1205 89.97 -104.54 -19.92
C LEU A 1205 90.50 -103.10 -19.92
N ALA A 1206 91.80 -102.90 -20.14
CA ALA A 1206 92.40 -101.57 -20.25
C ALA A 1206 91.85 -100.79 -21.45
N ALA A 1207 91.74 -101.45 -22.62
CA ALA A 1207 91.19 -100.83 -23.83
C ALA A 1207 89.70 -100.44 -23.69
N ILE A 1208 88.89 -101.24 -22.98
CA ILE A 1208 87.49 -100.89 -22.69
C ILE A 1208 87.40 -99.68 -21.76
N GLN A 1209 88.29 -99.58 -20.76
CA GLN A 1209 88.28 -98.45 -19.83
C GLN A 1209 88.65 -97.14 -20.51
N GLU A 1210 89.62 -97.16 -21.41
CA GLU A 1210 90.09 -95.96 -22.13
C GLU A 1210 89.03 -95.41 -23.09
N ARG A 1211 88.28 -96.28 -23.77
CA ARG A 1211 87.22 -95.87 -24.73
C ARG A 1211 85.85 -95.59 -24.12
N ARG A 1212 85.66 -95.78 -22.81
CA ARG A 1212 84.35 -95.62 -22.16
C ARG A 1212 83.83 -94.17 -22.21
N ALA A 1213 84.71 -93.19 -22.01
CA ALA A 1213 84.32 -91.77 -22.02
C ALA A 1213 83.84 -91.32 -23.41
N ASP A 1214 84.50 -91.74 -24.47
CA ASP A 1214 84.12 -91.41 -25.85
C ASP A 1214 82.80 -92.06 -26.27
N ILE A 1215 82.53 -93.28 -25.79
CA ILE A 1215 81.25 -93.98 -26.04
C ILE A 1215 80.09 -93.29 -25.33
N ASP A 1216 80.26 -92.86 -24.07
CA ASP A 1216 79.20 -92.14 -23.35
C ASP A 1216 78.89 -90.77 -23.99
N ILE A 1217 79.90 -90.06 -24.51
CA ILE A 1217 79.71 -88.78 -25.21
C ILE A 1217 79.01 -88.96 -26.56
N SER A 1218 79.37 -90.00 -27.31
CA SER A 1218 78.77 -90.28 -28.63
C SER A 1218 77.37 -90.88 -28.58
N MET A 1219 76.99 -91.51 -27.46
CA MET A 1219 75.66 -92.12 -27.23
C MET A 1219 74.65 -91.16 -26.59
N GLY A 1220 75.10 -90.07 -25.95
CA GLY A 1220 74.23 -89.03 -25.40
C GLY A 1220 73.14 -88.46 -26.34
N PRO A 1221 73.34 -88.35 -27.68
CA PRO A 1221 72.38 -87.67 -28.56
C PRO A 1221 71.28 -88.55 -29.17
N ILE A 1222 71.04 -89.76 -28.67
CA ILE A 1222 69.99 -90.67 -29.18
C ILE A 1222 68.66 -90.51 -28.41
N GLU A 1223 68.66 -89.81 -27.27
CA GLU A 1223 67.44 -89.25 -26.65
C GLU A 1223 67.14 -87.85 -27.19
#